data_AF-A0A813G6I4-F1
#
_entry.id   AF-A0A813G6I4-F1
#
_cell.length_a   1.000
_cell.length_b   1.000
_cell.length_c   1.000
_cell.angle_alpha   90.00
_cell.angle_beta   90.00
_cell.angle_gamma   90.00
#
_symmetry.space_group_name_H-M   'P 1'
#
loop_
_entity.id
_entity.type
_entity.pdbx_description
1 polymer ?
#
loop_
_entity_poly.entity_id
_entity_poly.type
_entity_poly.pdbx_seq_one_letter_code
_entity_poly.pdbx_strand_id
1 'polypeptide(L)'
;MSEHDATSDRKSRTASWELLGRAGALLTGREEKDARERIQSDSRRTHVAEVLVCCLEVAEVDESEDVMQELERALEAAQKVGVFPELRVKARRVITQFRQSLRRVTGAEANVQRLQRRLEAELLAAEETSRNRNRSAPAAAAPALSGEGEGSSTCKSSLSFASPAESASSNGEFKRQKKIESLMQQLQVALKEAEQAGVPEESCIEAVELSLRLEQHQRADQLTAKKLHELAAMEDPEKIEDFLFHTKDGSMLPKGGEARRMLDVLTTRVVRLAEKEQLQQWLLSELSQAGEASDLLRLKQLFVQADVLKLTVPPAVVALLHELESEEAEIVAKGDTFSSTTSSTKSSCKDPHERQRVFGLRRIRMVKGAVEEAEDDPHEECLDAARKAICEGQQTGAPAGELEKLEKRLTALELEHRPRQQAERQLLGVMLQAEAGPGHDPEETLLLEEQVKELREAIAEATRRCVDEEMIQAAEEMLERTIEARNKQRAAMDEVRRALFRPGRTEADVERLEKAVDDARSCNCGVQAAHALRKLAHLREVQVNRETAGAELVEASKGLGYGARERLENAVREAKRVGVSAEKLRASAARLAELAEHERRCALIAGNIRRILPVLRKEPWRFQHYAEAAKSMSPWSQELEQCVGQGQELLVKIQEEQKKLKEAQHVLQSTIKRIEEARSKGELTGELLAALPAALEKGKGAGVSEELLREGQQHMKDFKREGCQRSVAEHRLKLALNARDHAEIERSMRQVRALGIFDIKSLGGGGAQSARGDRAEPSKSARLMEVASSTLRHLSDAAARRQVAAASLQQCISEGGSDSIALPPVERSMMGGSADAAATQKGIHGWLKEAQDALQEAKHCGVAPTLIEQAKHKIRLKRRECQEQLEANKALQKVLSKKDAPQQVVLAKMRRVQRLQADRSL
;
A
#
# COMPACT_ATOMS: atom_id res chain seq x y z
N MET A 1 -1.62 102.44 -53.11
CA MET A 1 -1.84 102.10 -51.68
C MET A 1 -3.21 101.45 -51.57
N SER A 2 -3.35 100.42 -50.74
CA SER A 2 -4.56 99.60 -50.51
C SER A 2 -4.79 98.46 -51.51
N GLU A 3 -4.13 97.32 -51.25
CA GLU A 3 -4.61 95.97 -51.61
C GLU A 3 -3.66 94.93 -50.97
N HIS A 4 -3.73 94.73 -49.64
CA HIS A 4 -3.03 93.58 -49.03
C HIS A 4 -3.62 92.99 -47.73
N ASP A 5 -4.70 93.53 -47.16
CA ASP A 5 -5.16 93.14 -45.80
C ASP A 5 -6.43 92.27 -45.72
N ALA A 6 -6.85 91.59 -46.78
CA ALA A 6 -8.11 90.81 -46.76
C ALA A 6 -7.97 89.27 -46.70
N THR A 7 -6.75 88.71 -46.64
CA THR A 7 -6.55 87.25 -46.72
C THR A 7 -5.99 86.58 -45.46
N SER A 8 -5.60 87.34 -44.44
CA SER A 8 -5.07 86.78 -43.18
C SER A 8 -6.17 86.35 -42.20
N ASP A 9 -7.31 87.04 -42.19
CA ASP A 9 -8.37 86.83 -41.18
C ASP A 9 -9.36 85.70 -41.49
N ARG A 10 -9.24 85.07 -42.68
CA ARG A 10 -9.99 83.85 -43.03
C ARG A 10 -9.28 82.56 -42.63
N LYS A 11 -7.95 82.56 -42.51
CA LYS A 11 -7.16 81.37 -42.12
C LYS A 11 -7.10 81.16 -40.61
N SER A 12 -7.20 82.23 -39.81
CA SER A 12 -7.28 82.16 -38.34
C SER A 12 -8.61 81.57 -37.85
N ARG A 13 -9.73 81.94 -38.49
CA ARG A 13 -11.05 81.39 -38.16
C ARG A 13 -11.18 79.92 -38.54
N THR A 14 -10.72 79.47 -39.71
CA THR A 14 -10.80 78.04 -40.09
C THR A 14 -9.95 77.14 -39.19
N ALA A 15 -8.76 77.59 -38.77
CA ALA A 15 -7.90 76.84 -37.85
C ALA A 15 -8.52 76.68 -36.45
N SER A 16 -9.25 77.69 -35.97
CA SER A 16 -9.95 77.61 -34.68
C SER A 16 -11.14 76.64 -34.69
N TRP A 17 -11.88 76.55 -35.81
CA TRP A 17 -13.00 75.61 -35.95
C TRP A 17 -12.51 74.16 -36.11
N GLU A 18 -11.37 73.93 -36.77
CA GLU A 18 -10.76 72.60 -36.87
C GLU A 18 -10.22 72.08 -35.54
N LEU A 19 -9.67 72.96 -34.69
CA LEU A 19 -9.22 72.60 -33.33
C LEU A 19 -10.38 72.27 -32.39
N LEU A 20 -11.48 73.03 -32.45
CA LEU A 20 -12.71 72.73 -31.70
C LEU A 20 -13.37 71.43 -32.18
N GLY A 21 -13.34 71.16 -33.49
CA GLY A 21 -13.81 69.89 -34.06
C GLY A 21 -12.96 68.68 -33.60
N ARG A 22 -11.63 68.82 -33.54
CA ARG A 22 -10.75 67.75 -33.00
C ARG A 22 -10.92 67.54 -31.50
N ALA A 23 -11.10 68.60 -30.71
CA ALA A 23 -11.35 68.50 -29.27
C ALA A 23 -12.71 67.83 -28.99
N GLY A 24 -13.75 68.18 -29.77
CA GLY A 24 -15.06 67.53 -29.72
C GLY A 24 -14.99 66.04 -30.07
N ALA A 25 -14.27 65.68 -31.14
CA ALA A 25 -14.08 64.28 -31.54
C ALA A 25 -13.27 63.45 -30.51
N LEU A 26 -12.34 64.07 -29.78
CA LEU A 26 -11.60 63.41 -28.70
C LEU A 26 -12.45 63.24 -27.44
N LEU A 27 -13.34 64.18 -27.13
CA LEU A 27 -14.28 64.07 -26.02
C LEU A 27 -15.36 63.02 -26.30
N THR A 28 -15.97 63.05 -27.48
CA THR A 28 -16.94 62.00 -27.87
C THR A 28 -16.26 60.64 -28.01
N GLY A 29 -15.01 60.59 -28.50
CA GLY A 29 -14.21 59.36 -28.52
C GLY A 29 -13.87 58.84 -27.12
N ARG A 30 -13.69 59.72 -26.12
CA ARG A 30 -13.52 59.34 -24.72
C ARG A 30 -14.83 58.86 -24.11
N GLU A 31 -15.94 59.55 -24.36
CA GLU A 31 -17.27 59.16 -23.89
C GLU A 31 -17.73 57.83 -24.50
N GLU A 32 -17.47 57.59 -25.79
CA GLU A 32 -17.73 56.30 -26.44
C GLU A 32 -16.82 55.20 -25.91
N LYS A 33 -15.56 55.50 -25.60
CA LYS A 33 -14.64 54.55 -24.99
C LYS A 33 -15.05 54.21 -23.56
N ASP A 34 -15.41 55.21 -22.76
CA ASP A 34 -15.92 55.04 -21.40
C ASP A 34 -17.27 54.31 -21.41
N ALA A 35 -18.14 54.56 -22.39
CA ALA A 35 -19.39 53.83 -22.57
C ALA A 35 -19.16 52.37 -22.98
N ARG A 36 -18.20 52.09 -23.87
CA ARG A 36 -17.80 50.71 -24.23
C ARG A 36 -17.16 49.99 -23.04
N GLU A 37 -16.34 50.67 -22.25
CA GLU A 37 -15.74 50.12 -21.03
C GLU A 37 -16.79 49.84 -19.94
N ARG A 38 -17.81 50.71 -19.80
CA ARG A 38 -18.97 50.46 -18.92
C ARG A 38 -19.81 49.27 -19.39
N ILE A 39 -20.14 49.19 -20.67
CA ILE A 39 -20.89 48.06 -21.25
C ILE A 39 -20.10 46.75 -21.10
N GLN A 40 -18.79 46.77 -21.34
CA GLN A 40 -17.93 45.61 -21.10
C GLN A 40 -17.82 45.24 -19.62
N SER A 41 -17.76 46.23 -18.73
CA SER A 41 -17.74 46.00 -17.28
C SER A 41 -19.06 45.40 -16.79
N ASP A 42 -20.20 45.88 -17.29
CA ASP A 42 -21.52 45.38 -16.92
C ASP A 42 -21.76 43.98 -17.49
N SER A 43 -21.34 43.70 -18.72
CA SER A 43 -21.35 42.36 -19.31
C SER A 43 -20.45 41.37 -18.56
N ARG A 44 -19.29 41.81 -18.08
CA ARG A 44 -18.43 41.00 -17.21
C ARG A 44 -19.07 40.77 -15.85
N ARG A 45 -19.74 41.77 -15.26
CA ARG A 45 -20.49 41.63 -14.00
C ARG A 45 -21.61 40.62 -14.13
N THR A 46 -22.42 40.67 -15.19
CA THR A 46 -23.50 39.71 -15.41
C THR A 46 -22.97 38.29 -15.60
N HIS A 47 -21.92 38.11 -16.42
CA HIS A 47 -21.34 36.79 -16.63
C HIS A 47 -20.74 36.19 -15.34
N VAL A 48 -20.01 36.98 -14.55
CA VAL A 48 -19.47 36.50 -13.25
C VAL A 48 -20.58 36.23 -12.24
N ALA A 49 -21.70 36.96 -12.30
CA ALA A 49 -22.88 36.68 -11.48
C ALA A 49 -23.55 35.36 -11.87
N GLU A 50 -23.72 35.08 -13.17
CA GLU A 50 -24.24 33.81 -13.69
C GLU A 50 -23.37 32.63 -13.26
N VAL A 51 -22.04 32.75 -13.43
CA VAL A 51 -21.09 31.72 -12.99
C VAL A 51 -21.21 31.47 -11.48
N LEU A 52 -21.31 32.53 -10.66
CA LEU A 52 -21.46 32.39 -9.21
C LEU A 52 -22.79 31.70 -8.84
N VAL A 53 -23.88 31.99 -9.56
CA VAL A 53 -25.18 31.33 -9.35
C VAL A 53 -25.09 29.86 -9.74
N CYS A 54 -24.49 29.52 -10.89
CA CYS A 54 -24.29 28.13 -11.28
C CYS A 54 -23.43 27.38 -10.25
N CYS A 55 -22.32 27.95 -9.78
CA CYS A 55 -21.51 27.32 -8.74
C CYS A 55 -22.28 27.15 -7.42
N LEU A 56 -23.18 28.07 -7.07
CA LEU A 56 -24.06 27.96 -5.90
C LEU A 56 -25.07 26.83 -6.06
N GLU A 57 -25.71 26.70 -7.22
CA GLU A 57 -26.67 25.62 -7.50
C GLU A 57 -26.00 24.25 -7.51
N VAL A 58 -24.80 24.15 -8.09
CA VAL A 58 -24.01 22.91 -8.07
C VAL A 58 -23.57 22.59 -6.65
N ALA A 59 -23.11 23.58 -5.85
CA ALA A 59 -22.73 23.38 -4.46
C ALA A 59 -23.91 23.05 -3.51
N GLU A 60 -25.15 23.39 -3.89
CA GLU A 60 -26.35 22.97 -3.16
C GLU A 60 -26.71 21.50 -3.43
N VAL A 61 -26.24 20.92 -4.53
CA VAL A 61 -26.52 19.53 -4.94
C VAL A 61 -25.33 18.60 -4.63
N ASP A 62 -24.11 19.09 -4.80
CA ASP A 62 -22.86 18.37 -4.63
C ASP A 62 -21.97 19.10 -3.62
N GLU A 63 -21.77 18.48 -2.45
CA GLU A 63 -20.90 18.97 -1.39
C GLU A 63 -19.43 18.54 -1.59
N SER A 64 -19.01 18.17 -2.81
CA SER A 64 -17.61 17.80 -3.06
C SER A 64 -16.64 18.97 -2.85
N GLU A 65 -15.42 18.65 -2.39
CA GLU A 65 -14.38 19.64 -2.11
C GLU A 65 -13.99 20.44 -3.38
N ASP A 66 -14.03 19.80 -4.55
CA ASP A 66 -13.76 20.43 -5.84
C ASP A 66 -14.80 21.50 -6.20
N VAL A 67 -16.10 21.21 -6.02
CA VAL A 67 -17.19 22.15 -6.24
C VAL A 67 -17.09 23.34 -5.28
N MET A 68 -16.67 23.10 -4.04
CA MET A 68 -16.48 24.15 -3.04
C MET A 68 -15.26 25.05 -3.35
N GLN A 69 -14.18 24.49 -3.90
CA GLN A 69 -13.05 25.28 -4.40
C GLN A 69 -13.43 26.14 -5.62
N GLU A 70 -14.26 25.60 -6.52
CA GLU A 70 -14.79 26.37 -7.66
C GLU A 70 -15.71 27.51 -7.19
N LEU A 71 -16.58 27.26 -6.20
CA LEU A 71 -17.40 28.28 -5.57
C LEU A 71 -16.55 29.38 -4.90
N GLU A 72 -15.45 29.03 -4.26
CA GLU A 72 -14.50 30.00 -3.70
C GLU A 72 -13.83 30.85 -4.78
N ARG A 73 -13.38 30.25 -5.89
CA ARG A 73 -12.81 30.98 -7.04
C ARG A 73 -13.84 31.91 -7.69
N ALA A 74 -15.07 31.45 -7.86
CA ALA A 74 -16.19 32.24 -8.39
C ALA A 74 -16.52 33.41 -7.44
N LEU A 75 -16.52 33.17 -6.13
CA LEU A 75 -16.72 34.20 -5.11
C LEU A 75 -15.61 35.26 -5.12
N GLU A 76 -14.34 34.87 -5.30
CA GLU A 76 -13.22 35.80 -5.44
C GLU A 76 -13.34 36.65 -6.71
N ALA A 77 -13.68 36.03 -7.85
CA ALA A 77 -13.93 36.74 -9.10
C ALA A 77 -15.10 37.74 -8.96
N ALA A 78 -16.18 37.32 -8.30
CA ALA A 78 -17.34 38.17 -7.99
C ALA A 78 -16.99 39.35 -7.08
N GLN A 79 -16.06 39.17 -6.13
CA GLN A 79 -15.55 40.26 -5.29
C GLN A 79 -14.74 41.28 -6.10
N LYS A 80 -13.87 40.83 -7.01
CA LYS A 80 -13.03 41.70 -7.85
C LYS A 80 -13.85 42.54 -8.83
N VAL A 81 -14.93 41.99 -9.37
CA VAL A 81 -15.75 42.62 -10.41
C VAL A 81 -16.92 43.44 -9.84
N GLY A 82 -17.22 43.30 -8.54
CA GLY A 82 -18.24 44.07 -7.84
C GLY A 82 -19.67 43.54 -8.07
N VAL A 83 -19.84 42.21 -8.09
CA VAL A 83 -21.15 41.54 -8.20
C VAL A 83 -22.00 41.78 -6.95
N PHE A 84 -23.32 41.64 -7.08
CA PHE A 84 -24.32 41.87 -6.03
C PHE A 84 -23.91 41.27 -4.66
N PRO A 85 -24.02 42.05 -3.57
CA PRO A 85 -23.60 41.61 -2.23
C PRO A 85 -24.37 40.40 -1.72
N GLU A 86 -25.64 40.25 -2.09
CA GLU A 86 -26.51 39.14 -1.65
C GLU A 86 -25.98 37.77 -2.09
N LEU A 87 -25.60 37.62 -3.37
CA LEU A 87 -25.01 36.39 -3.90
C LEU A 87 -23.69 36.05 -3.21
N ARG A 88 -22.87 37.08 -2.91
CA ARG A 88 -21.61 36.89 -2.19
C ARG A 88 -21.83 36.43 -0.75
N VAL A 89 -22.85 36.96 -0.07
CA VAL A 89 -23.23 36.52 1.28
C VAL A 89 -23.76 35.09 1.24
N LYS A 90 -24.60 34.73 0.26
CA LYS A 90 -25.10 33.37 0.08
C LYS A 90 -23.95 32.37 -0.13
N ALA A 91 -23.02 32.66 -1.04
CA ALA A 91 -21.83 31.83 -1.28
C ALA A 91 -20.95 31.68 -0.03
N ARG A 92 -20.70 32.76 0.71
CA ARG A 92 -19.96 32.68 1.98
C ARG A 92 -20.67 31.81 3.01
N ARG A 93 -22.00 31.87 3.09
CA ARG A 93 -22.79 31.05 4.00
C ARG A 93 -22.67 29.57 3.65
N VAL A 94 -22.82 29.20 2.38
CA VAL A 94 -22.65 27.82 1.88
C VAL A 94 -21.23 27.32 2.18
N ILE A 95 -20.20 28.10 1.86
CA ILE A 95 -18.80 27.76 2.19
C ILE A 95 -18.60 27.56 3.70
N THR A 96 -19.20 28.41 4.53
CA THR A 96 -19.06 28.29 5.99
C THR A 96 -19.79 27.06 6.53
N GLN A 97 -20.98 26.75 6.01
CA GLN A 97 -21.75 25.55 6.37
C GLN A 97 -21.01 24.28 5.95
N PHE A 98 -20.49 24.22 4.72
CA PHE A 98 -19.68 23.11 4.24
C PHE A 98 -18.44 22.90 5.11
N ARG A 99 -17.64 23.95 5.37
CA ARG A 99 -16.47 23.86 6.25
C ARG A 99 -16.83 23.42 7.67
N GLN A 100 -18.01 23.78 8.17
CA GLN A 100 -18.49 23.31 9.48
C GLN A 100 -18.88 21.83 9.44
N SER A 101 -19.54 21.37 8.38
CA SER A 101 -19.84 19.96 8.13
C SER A 101 -18.56 19.14 8.04
N LEU A 102 -17.60 19.57 7.21
CA LEU A 102 -16.31 18.92 7.04
C LEU A 102 -15.53 18.83 8.36
N ARG A 103 -15.58 19.86 9.22
CA ARG A 103 -14.96 19.82 10.56
C ARG A 103 -15.63 18.80 11.51
N ARG A 104 -16.94 18.56 11.36
CA ARG A 104 -17.66 17.54 12.13
C ARG A 104 -17.29 16.14 11.64
N VAL A 105 -17.28 15.94 10.32
CA VAL A 105 -16.85 14.69 9.67
C VAL A 105 -15.42 14.34 10.09
N THR A 106 -14.47 15.23 9.83
CA THR A 106 -13.04 15.02 10.17
C THR A 106 -12.82 14.86 11.67
N GLY A 107 -13.57 15.59 12.51
CA GLY A 107 -13.53 15.43 13.96
C GLY A 107 -14.05 14.08 14.45
N ALA A 108 -15.16 13.59 13.89
CA ALA A 108 -15.74 12.29 14.23
C ALA A 108 -14.84 11.14 13.75
N GLU A 109 -14.33 11.21 12.53
CA GLU A 109 -13.38 10.26 11.97
C GLU A 109 -12.11 10.17 12.82
N ALA A 110 -11.50 11.31 13.17
CA ALA A 110 -10.32 11.34 14.04
C ALA A 110 -10.61 10.76 15.44
N ASN A 111 -11.84 10.91 15.96
CA ASN A 111 -12.23 10.32 17.23
C ASN A 111 -12.33 8.79 17.14
N VAL A 112 -12.94 8.25 16.08
CA VAL A 112 -13.01 6.80 15.80
C VAL A 112 -11.60 6.22 15.68
N GLN A 113 -10.74 6.79 14.84
CA GLN A 113 -9.36 6.31 14.67
C GLN A 113 -8.56 6.36 15.98
N ARG A 114 -8.74 7.41 16.78
CA ARG A 114 -8.08 7.52 18.09
C ARG A 114 -8.53 6.43 19.06
N LEU A 115 -9.83 6.13 19.10
CA LEU A 115 -10.38 5.08 19.97
C LEU A 115 -9.98 3.68 19.48
N GLN A 116 -9.97 3.45 18.17
CA GLN A 116 -9.46 2.23 17.55
C GLN A 116 -8.01 1.97 17.97
N ARG A 117 -7.09 2.92 17.75
CA ARG A 117 -5.67 2.75 18.12
C ARG A 117 -5.47 2.54 19.62
N ARG A 118 -6.26 3.22 20.47
CA ARG A 118 -6.22 3.01 21.93
C ARG A 118 -6.67 1.60 22.30
N LEU A 119 -7.72 1.10 21.66
CA LEU A 119 -8.26 -0.23 21.89
C LEU A 119 -7.28 -1.30 21.43
N GLU A 120 -6.69 -1.16 20.24
CA GLU A 120 -5.63 -2.04 19.73
C GLU A 120 -4.41 -2.08 20.66
N ALA A 121 -3.95 -0.92 21.16
CA ALA A 121 -2.84 -0.85 22.08
C ALA A 121 -3.11 -1.57 23.41
N GLU A 122 -4.33 -1.45 23.96
CA GLU A 122 -4.72 -2.16 25.18
C GLU A 122 -4.86 -3.68 24.95
N LEU A 123 -5.30 -4.10 23.76
CA LEU A 123 -5.34 -5.52 23.38
C LEU A 123 -3.95 -6.11 23.25
N LEU A 124 -3.04 -5.44 22.56
CA LEU A 124 -1.64 -5.86 22.46
C LEU A 124 -1.00 -5.94 23.85
N ALA A 125 -1.24 -4.95 24.72
CA ALA A 125 -0.75 -4.98 26.09
C ALA A 125 -1.34 -6.15 26.90
N ALA A 126 -2.59 -6.54 26.67
CA ALA A 126 -3.24 -7.69 27.30
C ALA A 126 -2.65 -9.02 26.80
N GLU A 127 -2.39 -9.13 25.50
CA GLU A 127 -1.75 -10.28 24.87
C GLU A 127 -0.31 -10.45 25.36
N GLU A 128 0.48 -9.37 25.44
CA GLU A 128 1.85 -9.39 25.96
C GLU A 128 1.89 -9.83 27.43
N THR A 129 0.98 -9.33 28.28
CA THR A 129 0.91 -9.81 29.66
C THR A 129 0.57 -11.30 29.75
N SER A 130 -0.33 -11.78 28.89
CA SER A 130 -0.66 -13.21 28.81
C SER A 130 0.56 -14.03 28.37
N ARG A 131 1.30 -13.54 27.37
CA ARG A 131 2.47 -14.22 26.80
C ARG A 131 3.65 -14.27 27.78
N ASN A 132 3.90 -13.18 28.50
CA ASN A 132 4.96 -13.11 29.51
C ASN A 132 4.65 -14.03 30.69
N ARG A 133 3.38 -14.11 31.12
CA ARG A 133 2.96 -15.01 32.20
C ARG A 133 3.17 -16.48 31.84
N ASN A 134 2.83 -16.87 30.61
CA ASN A 134 3.08 -18.23 30.11
C ASN A 134 4.57 -18.56 29.97
N ARG A 135 5.43 -17.56 29.70
CA ARG A 135 6.90 -17.74 29.66
C ARG A 135 7.53 -17.80 31.05
N SER A 136 6.94 -17.13 32.04
CA SER A 136 7.45 -17.11 33.42
C SER A 136 6.99 -18.28 34.28
N ALA A 137 6.05 -19.11 33.81
CA ALA A 137 5.70 -20.35 34.50
C ALA A 137 6.91 -21.31 34.41
N PRO A 138 7.57 -21.65 35.53
CA PRO A 138 8.75 -22.50 35.51
C PRO A 138 8.39 -23.87 34.96
N ALA A 139 9.17 -24.37 34.00
CA ALA A 139 9.08 -25.71 33.42
C ALA A 139 9.45 -26.85 34.41
N ALA A 140 9.27 -26.63 35.72
CA ALA A 140 9.68 -27.53 36.80
C ALA A 140 8.65 -28.63 37.13
N ALA A 141 7.58 -28.78 36.35
CA ALA A 141 6.57 -29.82 36.52
C ALA A 141 6.54 -30.81 35.35
N ALA A 142 7.72 -31.19 34.83
CA ALA A 142 7.86 -32.41 34.05
C ALA A 142 8.07 -33.57 35.04
N PRO A 143 7.17 -34.56 35.13
CA PRO A 143 7.40 -35.74 35.94
C PRO A 143 8.52 -36.55 35.27
N ALA A 144 9.70 -36.56 35.89
CA ALA A 144 10.76 -37.49 35.53
C ALA A 144 10.31 -38.91 35.92
N LEU A 145 9.63 -39.60 35.01
CA LEU A 145 9.45 -41.04 35.04
C LEU A 145 10.78 -41.71 34.68
N SER A 146 11.60 -42.03 35.68
CA SER A 146 12.51 -43.20 35.71
C SER A 146 13.43 -43.12 36.92
N GLY A 147 13.40 -44.17 37.74
CA GLY A 147 14.33 -44.36 38.85
C GLY A 147 13.69 -45.08 40.02
N GLU A 148 13.58 -46.40 39.93
CA GLU A 148 13.34 -47.27 41.08
C GLU A 148 14.46 -47.04 42.11
N GLY A 149 14.06 -46.78 43.35
CA GLY A 149 14.95 -46.57 44.48
C GLY A 149 14.13 -46.56 45.75
N GLU A 150 13.92 -47.76 46.30
CA GLU A 150 13.29 -47.99 47.60
C GLU A 150 14.07 -47.24 48.70
N GLY A 151 13.34 -46.53 49.56
CA GLY A 151 13.94 -45.83 50.70
C GLY A 151 13.03 -44.80 51.33
N SER A 152 12.04 -45.28 52.09
CA SER A 152 11.31 -44.61 53.19
C SER A 152 11.69 -43.15 53.46
N SER A 153 10.80 -42.21 53.15
CA SER A 153 10.85 -40.85 53.71
C SER A 153 9.45 -40.33 54.04
N THR A 154 9.29 -39.92 55.30
CA THR A 154 8.08 -39.32 55.85
C THR A 154 8.10 -37.81 55.60
N CYS A 155 7.46 -37.37 54.51
CA CYS A 155 7.28 -35.96 54.18
C CYS A 155 6.12 -35.37 54.99
N LYS A 156 6.42 -34.73 56.12
CA LYS A 156 5.44 -33.89 56.84
C LYS A 156 5.11 -32.65 56.03
N SER A 157 3.82 -32.49 55.77
CA SER A 157 3.14 -31.37 55.12
C SER A 157 3.49 -30.04 55.79
N SER A 158 4.39 -29.26 55.17
CA SER A 158 4.43 -27.81 55.39
C SER A 158 3.49 -27.17 54.36
N LEU A 159 2.27 -26.88 54.81
CA LEU A 159 1.33 -25.97 54.14
C LEU A 159 2.01 -24.59 54.01
N SER A 160 2.79 -24.42 52.94
CA SER A 160 3.23 -23.11 52.51
C SER A 160 1.99 -22.39 51.97
N PHE A 161 1.46 -21.51 52.80
CA PHE A 161 0.44 -20.54 52.41
C PHE A 161 0.90 -19.86 51.11
N ALA A 162 0.11 -20.03 50.04
CA ALA A 162 0.33 -19.37 48.77
C ALA A 162 0.67 -17.90 49.00
N SER A 163 1.86 -17.50 48.56
CA SER A 163 2.41 -16.18 48.83
C SER A 163 1.45 -15.10 48.28
N PRO A 164 1.15 -14.00 49.01
CA PRO A 164 0.16 -12.99 48.61
C PRO A 164 0.41 -12.33 47.25
N ALA A 165 1.61 -12.53 46.68
CA ALA A 165 2.05 -11.94 45.42
C ALA A 165 1.21 -12.35 44.19
N GLU A 166 0.65 -13.57 44.16
CA GLU A 166 -0.15 -14.01 43.00
C GLU A 166 -1.53 -13.33 42.93
N SER A 167 -2.09 -12.94 44.07
CA SER A 167 -3.38 -12.24 44.16
C SER A 167 -3.34 -10.80 43.61
N ALA A 168 -2.17 -10.17 43.57
CA ALA A 168 -2.00 -8.83 43.01
C ALA A 168 -2.06 -8.82 41.46
N SER A 169 -1.68 -9.94 40.82
CA SER A 169 -1.68 -10.08 39.35
C SER A 169 -3.09 -10.14 38.77
N SER A 170 -4.00 -10.88 39.42
CA SER A 170 -5.39 -11.04 38.94
C SER A 170 -6.19 -9.73 38.98
N ASN A 171 -5.90 -8.85 39.95
CA ASN A 171 -6.50 -7.52 40.03
C ASN A 171 -6.07 -6.58 38.89
N GLY A 172 -4.87 -6.77 38.33
CA GLY A 172 -4.38 -6.00 37.18
C GLY A 172 -5.14 -6.36 35.89
N GLU A 173 -5.35 -7.65 35.65
CA GLU A 173 -6.07 -8.15 34.47
C GLU A 173 -7.53 -7.69 34.46
N PHE A 174 -8.22 -7.74 35.60
CA PHE A 174 -9.61 -7.29 35.70
C PHE A 174 -9.78 -5.78 35.41
N LYS A 175 -8.85 -4.94 35.88
CA LYS A 175 -8.85 -3.51 35.57
C LYS A 175 -8.64 -3.23 34.09
N ARG A 176 -7.77 -4.00 33.42
CA ARG A 176 -7.55 -3.91 31.97
C ARG A 176 -8.76 -4.36 31.18
N GLN A 177 -9.39 -5.47 31.56
CA GLN A 177 -10.62 -5.96 30.93
C GLN A 177 -11.73 -4.89 30.95
N LYS A 178 -11.97 -4.28 32.12
CA LYS A 178 -12.93 -3.17 32.26
C LYS A 178 -12.58 -1.95 31.41
N LYS A 179 -11.29 -1.67 31.24
CA LYS A 179 -10.81 -0.58 30.38
C LYS A 179 -11.08 -0.87 28.91
N ILE A 180 -10.84 -2.11 28.46
CA ILE A 180 -11.15 -2.58 27.11
C ILE A 180 -12.66 -2.48 26.84
N GLU A 181 -13.50 -2.94 27.77
CA GLU A 181 -14.96 -2.81 27.68
C GLU A 181 -15.42 -1.35 27.58
N SER A 182 -14.85 -0.47 28.41
CA SER A 182 -15.16 0.96 28.37
C SER A 182 -14.74 1.61 27.04
N LEU A 183 -13.56 1.25 26.52
CA LEU A 183 -13.09 1.74 25.22
C LEU A 183 -13.93 1.21 24.06
N MET A 184 -14.38 -0.05 24.12
CA MET A 184 -15.29 -0.63 23.14
C MET A 184 -16.64 0.10 23.13
N GLN A 185 -17.22 0.40 24.29
CA GLN A 185 -18.44 1.21 24.40
C GLN A 185 -18.24 2.61 23.83
N GLN A 186 -17.11 3.26 24.13
CA GLN A 186 -16.77 4.56 23.55
C GLN A 186 -16.61 4.50 22.03
N LEU A 187 -15.99 3.43 21.51
CA LEU A 187 -15.84 3.21 20.07
C LEU A 187 -17.20 3.04 19.39
N GLN A 188 -18.13 2.30 19.99
CA GLN A 188 -19.50 2.14 19.47
C GLN A 188 -20.28 3.45 19.45
N VAL A 189 -20.13 4.29 20.48
CA VAL A 189 -20.73 5.63 20.50
C VAL A 189 -20.09 6.52 19.41
N ALA A 190 -18.77 6.50 19.29
CA ALA A 190 -18.06 7.27 18.26
C ALA A 190 -18.39 6.82 16.83
N LEU A 191 -18.63 5.52 16.61
CA LEU A 191 -19.08 4.98 15.33
C LEU A 191 -20.48 5.49 14.96
N LYS A 192 -21.41 5.54 15.92
CA LYS A 192 -22.74 6.15 15.71
C LYS A 192 -22.66 7.65 15.45
N GLU A 193 -21.77 8.35 16.14
CA GLU A 193 -21.52 9.79 15.90
C GLU A 193 -20.90 10.03 14.52
N ALA A 194 -19.99 9.15 14.07
CA ALA A 194 -19.38 9.20 12.74
C ALA A 194 -20.41 8.93 11.63
N GLU A 195 -21.28 7.94 11.82
CA GLU A 195 -22.41 7.64 10.92
C GLU A 195 -23.36 8.86 10.82
N GLN A 196 -23.72 9.47 11.95
CA GLN A 196 -24.54 10.68 11.98
C GLN A 196 -23.86 11.91 11.38
N ALA A 197 -22.53 11.98 11.43
CA ALA A 197 -21.75 13.06 10.84
C ALA A 197 -21.53 12.88 9.33
N GLY A 198 -21.86 11.72 8.74
CA GLY A 198 -21.62 11.42 7.33
C GLY A 198 -20.16 11.05 7.03
N VAL A 199 -19.44 10.46 7.99
CA VAL A 199 -18.11 9.89 7.76
C VAL A 199 -18.24 8.73 6.77
N PRO A 200 -17.37 8.63 5.74
CA PRO A 200 -17.41 7.52 4.79
C PRO A 200 -17.29 6.18 5.50
N GLU A 201 -18.12 5.21 5.09
CA GLU A 201 -18.15 3.87 5.69
C GLU A 201 -16.77 3.20 5.67
N GLU A 202 -15.99 3.41 4.60
CA GLU A 202 -14.63 2.87 4.44
C GLU A 202 -13.71 3.20 5.63
N SER A 203 -13.76 4.44 6.14
CA SER A 203 -12.97 4.85 7.30
C SER A 203 -13.44 4.23 8.63
N CYS A 204 -14.64 3.65 8.66
CA CYS A 204 -15.23 3.03 9.85
C CYS A 204 -15.20 1.49 9.82
N ILE A 205 -14.99 0.87 8.66
CA ILE A 205 -15.00 -0.61 8.49
C ILE A 205 -14.05 -1.29 9.48
N GLU A 206 -12.81 -0.83 9.58
CA GLU A 206 -11.82 -1.47 10.47
C GLU A 206 -12.23 -1.41 11.94
N ALA A 207 -12.78 -0.28 12.39
CA ALA A 207 -13.25 -0.10 13.76
C ALA A 207 -14.50 -0.96 14.06
N VAL A 208 -15.41 -1.12 13.09
CA VAL A 208 -16.58 -2.02 13.18
C VAL A 208 -16.13 -3.48 13.25
N GLU A 209 -15.22 -3.90 12.37
CA GLU A 209 -14.64 -5.24 12.39
C GLU A 209 -13.95 -5.54 13.71
N LEU A 210 -13.18 -4.59 14.24
CA LEU A 210 -12.49 -4.73 15.51
C LEU A 210 -13.47 -4.89 16.67
N SER A 211 -14.54 -4.08 16.71
CA SER A 211 -15.62 -4.24 17.71
C SER A 211 -16.28 -5.62 17.62
N LEU A 212 -16.59 -6.10 16.41
CA LEU A 212 -17.21 -7.40 16.19
C LEU A 212 -16.29 -8.56 16.63
N ARG A 213 -15.00 -8.50 16.29
CA ARG A 213 -14.01 -9.50 16.72
C ARG A 213 -13.92 -9.56 18.25
N LEU A 214 -13.94 -8.42 18.93
CA LEU A 214 -13.92 -8.37 20.40
C LEU A 214 -15.18 -8.94 21.03
N GLU A 215 -16.36 -8.63 20.51
CA GLU A 215 -17.60 -9.22 20.99
C GLU A 215 -17.61 -10.74 20.80
N GLN A 216 -17.09 -11.25 19.68
CA GLN A 216 -16.94 -12.67 19.44
C GLN A 216 -15.98 -13.31 20.45
N HIS A 217 -14.84 -12.67 20.74
CA HIS A 217 -13.92 -13.13 21.77
C HIS A 217 -14.56 -13.14 23.16
N GLN A 218 -15.28 -12.09 23.55
CA GLN A 218 -16.00 -12.05 24.82
C GLN A 218 -17.06 -13.14 24.95
N ARG A 219 -17.82 -13.42 23.87
CA ARG A 219 -18.80 -14.52 23.85
C ARG A 219 -18.12 -15.89 23.98
N ALA A 220 -17.01 -16.10 23.28
CA ALA A 220 -16.23 -17.33 23.38
C ALA A 220 -15.65 -17.52 24.79
N ASP A 221 -15.13 -16.45 25.39
CA ASP A 221 -14.62 -16.46 26.77
C ASP A 221 -15.72 -16.74 27.80
N GLN A 222 -16.92 -16.17 27.63
CA GLN A 222 -18.06 -16.46 28.50
C GLN A 222 -18.54 -17.91 28.36
N LEU A 223 -18.57 -18.46 27.15
CA LEU A 223 -18.95 -19.84 26.92
C LEU A 223 -17.93 -20.81 27.52
N THR A 224 -16.63 -20.53 27.38
CA THR A 224 -15.58 -21.34 28.01
C THR A 224 -15.64 -21.22 29.53
N ALA A 225 -15.85 -20.03 30.09
CA ALA A 225 -16.05 -19.84 31.53
C ALA A 225 -17.25 -20.63 32.06
N LYS A 226 -18.38 -20.64 31.34
CA LYS A 226 -19.57 -21.46 31.70
C LYS A 226 -19.25 -22.95 31.69
N LYS A 227 -18.58 -23.46 30.66
CA LYS A 227 -18.15 -24.87 30.61
C LYS A 227 -17.21 -25.21 31.77
N LEU A 228 -16.26 -24.34 32.09
CA LEU A 228 -15.36 -24.54 33.24
C LEU A 228 -16.11 -24.48 34.57
N HIS A 229 -17.15 -23.66 34.69
CA HIS A 229 -18.04 -23.67 35.86
C HIS A 229 -18.82 -24.98 35.98
N GLU A 230 -19.37 -25.50 34.87
CA GLU A 230 -20.06 -26.79 34.84
C GLU A 230 -19.11 -27.93 35.26
N LEU A 231 -17.88 -27.94 34.74
CA LEU A 231 -16.85 -28.90 35.15
C LEU A 231 -16.47 -28.74 36.62
N ALA A 232 -16.41 -27.51 37.12
CA ALA A 232 -16.15 -27.24 38.53
C ALA A 232 -17.29 -27.69 39.44
N ALA A 233 -18.47 -28.03 38.90
CA ALA A 233 -19.55 -28.64 39.67
C ALA A 233 -19.47 -30.19 39.70
N MET A 234 -18.70 -30.82 38.80
CA MET A 234 -18.57 -32.27 38.75
C MET A 234 -17.63 -32.82 39.84
N GLU A 235 -17.95 -34.00 40.37
CA GLU A 235 -17.14 -34.67 41.41
C GLU A 235 -16.07 -35.61 40.83
N ASP A 236 -16.20 -35.97 39.55
CA ASP A 236 -15.36 -36.96 38.88
C ASP A 236 -13.99 -36.35 38.48
N PRO A 237 -12.86 -36.77 39.11
CA PRO A 237 -11.54 -36.19 38.87
C PRO A 237 -11.02 -36.50 37.47
N GLU A 238 -11.27 -37.69 36.93
CA GLU A 238 -10.77 -38.13 35.62
C GLU A 238 -11.33 -37.24 34.51
N LYS A 239 -12.62 -36.90 34.56
CA LYS A 239 -13.24 -36.00 33.59
C LYS A 239 -12.70 -34.57 33.66
N ILE A 240 -12.31 -34.11 34.85
CA ILE A 240 -11.72 -32.77 35.02
C ILE A 240 -10.29 -32.78 34.47
N GLU A 241 -9.52 -33.84 34.74
CA GLU A 241 -8.16 -34.01 34.22
C GLU A 241 -8.13 -34.16 32.70
N ASP A 242 -8.99 -34.98 32.12
CA ASP A 242 -9.13 -35.13 30.67
C ASP A 242 -9.40 -33.77 30.01
N PHE A 243 -10.30 -32.96 30.59
CA PHE A 243 -10.60 -31.63 30.07
C PHE A 243 -9.42 -30.66 30.26
N LEU A 244 -8.73 -30.69 31.40
CA LEU A 244 -7.53 -29.88 31.64
C LEU A 244 -6.38 -30.28 30.71
N PHE A 245 -6.27 -31.55 30.36
CA PHE A 245 -5.30 -32.06 29.40
C PHE A 245 -5.59 -31.54 27.99
N HIS A 246 -6.85 -31.65 27.54
CA HIS A 246 -7.28 -31.17 26.22
C HIS A 246 -7.18 -29.64 26.08
N THR A 247 -7.32 -28.90 27.20
CA THR A 247 -7.12 -27.44 27.21
C THR A 247 -5.65 -27.03 27.29
N LYS A 248 -4.77 -27.87 27.84
CA LYS A 248 -3.31 -27.67 27.85
C LYS A 248 -2.64 -27.88 26.49
N ASP A 249 -3.21 -28.71 25.61
CA ASP A 249 -2.70 -28.97 24.25
C ASP A 249 -2.78 -27.76 23.28
N GLY A 250 -2.89 -26.54 23.81
CA GLY A 250 -2.57 -25.28 23.12
C GLY A 250 -3.67 -24.75 22.20
N SER A 251 -4.60 -25.59 21.73
CA SER A 251 -5.66 -25.15 20.81
C SER A 251 -6.83 -24.43 21.50
N MET A 252 -7.00 -24.62 22.82
CA MET A 252 -8.17 -24.17 23.60
C MET A 252 -7.79 -23.45 24.89
N LEU A 253 -6.58 -22.86 24.97
CA LEU A 253 -6.23 -22.07 26.14
C LEU A 253 -7.16 -20.84 26.22
N PRO A 254 -7.95 -20.69 27.31
CA PRO A 254 -8.86 -19.56 27.44
C PRO A 254 -8.07 -18.26 27.42
N LYS A 255 -8.45 -17.36 26.51
CA LYS A 255 -7.83 -16.02 26.40
C LYS A 255 -8.41 -15.07 27.45
N GLY A 256 -9.67 -15.26 27.83
CA GLY A 256 -10.36 -14.45 28.83
C GLY A 256 -9.93 -14.68 30.27
N GLY A 257 -9.87 -13.59 31.04
CA GLY A 257 -9.47 -13.63 32.46
C GLY A 257 -10.47 -14.32 33.40
N GLU A 258 -11.73 -14.53 33.00
CA GLU A 258 -12.71 -15.27 33.80
C GLU A 258 -12.55 -16.78 33.64
N ALA A 259 -12.46 -17.25 32.40
CA ALA A 259 -12.18 -18.65 32.09
C ALA A 259 -10.83 -19.09 32.67
N ARG A 260 -9.79 -18.25 32.63
CA ARG A 260 -8.51 -18.53 33.31
C ARG A 260 -8.65 -18.69 34.82
N ARG A 261 -9.37 -17.78 35.49
CA ARG A 261 -9.62 -17.90 36.94
C ARG A 261 -10.32 -19.22 37.28
N MET A 262 -11.26 -19.64 36.43
CA MET A 262 -11.93 -20.93 36.61
C MET A 262 -11.01 -22.12 36.34
N LEU A 263 -10.08 -22.01 35.40
CA LEU A 263 -9.06 -23.01 35.16
C LEU A 263 -8.12 -23.14 36.37
N ASP A 264 -7.73 -22.03 37.02
CA ASP A 264 -6.92 -22.04 38.25
C ASP A 264 -7.67 -22.72 39.41
N VAL A 265 -8.98 -22.43 39.55
CA VAL A 265 -9.86 -23.09 40.55
C VAL A 265 -9.95 -24.59 40.29
N LEU A 266 -10.14 -25.00 39.03
CA LEU A 266 -10.18 -26.42 38.64
C LEU A 266 -8.84 -27.12 38.86
N THR A 267 -7.73 -26.49 38.50
CA THR A 267 -6.39 -27.04 38.70
C THR A 267 -6.11 -27.26 40.20
N THR A 268 -6.46 -26.27 41.04
CA THR A 268 -6.34 -26.40 42.50
C THR A 268 -7.25 -27.51 43.04
N ARG A 269 -8.45 -27.67 42.47
CA ARG A 269 -9.39 -28.73 42.86
C ARG A 269 -8.86 -30.12 42.48
N VAL A 270 -8.30 -30.29 41.29
CA VAL A 270 -7.70 -31.56 40.86
C VAL A 270 -6.57 -31.95 41.79
N VAL A 271 -5.66 -31.02 42.13
CA VAL A 271 -4.60 -31.28 43.12
C VAL A 271 -5.18 -31.76 44.45
N ARG A 272 -6.24 -31.11 44.96
CA ARG A 272 -6.90 -31.54 46.20
C ARG A 272 -7.59 -32.92 46.10
N LEU A 273 -8.17 -33.25 44.94
CA LEU A 273 -8.79 -34.54 44.72
C LEU A 273 -7.73 -35.65 44.64
N ALA A 274 -6.63 -35.41 43.94
CA ALA A 274 -5.48 -36.31 43.87
C ALA A 274 -4.82 -36.52 45.25
N GLU A 275 -4.64 -35.45 46.03
CA GLU A 275 -4.16 -35.55 47.42
C GLU A 275 -5.12 -36.38 48.28
N LYS A 276 -6.45 -36.17 48.13
CA LYS A 276 -7.45 -36.96 48.84
C LYS A 276 -7.39 -38.44 48.45
N GLU A 277 -7.19 -38.74 47.17
CA GLU A 277 -7.04 -40.10 46.67
C GLU A 277 -5.77 -40.78 47.18
N GLN A 278 -4.63 -40.07 47.21
CA GLN A 278 -3.39 -40.58 47.82
C GLN A 278 -3.58 -40.89 49.31
N LEU A 279 -4.23 -39.98 50.05
CA LEU A 279 -4.57 -40.21 51.47
C LEU A 279 -5.53 -41.39 51.64
N GLN A 280 -6.48 -41.56 50.72
CA GLN A 280 -7.40 -42.69 50.69
C GLN A 280 -6.65 -44.01 50.46
N GLN A 281 -5.73 -44.08 49.51
CA GLN A 281 -4.91 -45.27 49.24
C GLN A 281 -3.99 -45.60 50.42
N TRP A 282 -3.36 -44.58 51.01
CA TRP A 282 -2.55 -44.74 52.21
C TRP A 282 -3.39 -45.33 53.36
N LEU A 283 -4.55 -44.72 53.66
CA LEU A 283 -5.45 -45.20 54.71
C LEU A 283 -5.88 -46.65 54.47
N LEU A 284 -6.21 -47.02 53.22
CA LEU A 284 -6.59 -48.38 52.88
C LEU A 284 -5.44 -49.37 53.12
N SER A 285 -4.21 -49.01 52.79
CA SER A 285 -3.03 -49.85 53.06
C SER A 285 -2.79 -50.04 54.56
N GLU A 286 -2.89 -48.97 55.36
CA GLU A 286 -2.73 -49.02 56.82
C GLU A 286 -3.86 -49.82 57.50
N LEU A 287 -5.10 -49.65 57.04
CA LEU A 287 -6.24 -50.42 57.53
C LEU A 287 -6.11 -51.91 57.19
N SER A 288 -5.58 -52.25 56.00
CA SER A 288 -5.30 -53.64 55.63
C SER A 288 -4.21 -54.23 56.53
N GLN A 289 -3.10 -53.53 56.72
CA GLN A 289 -1.99 -53.98 57.58
C GLN A 289 -2.42 -54.13 59.04
N ALA A 290 -3.16 -53.17 59.59
CA ALA A 290 -3.68 -53.23 60.95
C ALA A 290 -4.74 -54.34 61.12
N GLY A 291 -5.54 -54.59 60.08
CA GLY A 291 -6.49 -55.70 60.03
C GLY A 291 -5.79 -57.07 60.01
N GLU A 292 -4.75 -57.22 59.19
CA GLU A 292 -3.92 -58.43 59.14
C GLU A 292 -3.18 -58.69 60.46
N ALA A 293 -2.69 -57.64 61.11
CA ALA A 293 -2.05 -57.72 62.43
C ALA A 293 -3.05 -57.88 63.59
N SER A 294 -4.37 -57.74 63.33
CA SER A 294 -5.43 -57.72 64.34
C SER A 294 -5.19 -56.68 65.45
N ASP A 295 -4.58 -55.54 65.12
CA ASP A 295 -4.28 -54.46 66.08
C ASP A 295 -5.49 -53.53 66.25
N LEU A 296 -6.31 -53.83 67.26
CA LEU A 296 -7.56 -53.13 67.52
C LEU A 296 -7.37 -51.63 67.83
N LEU A 297 -6.33 -51.26 68.59
CA LEU A 297 -6.09 -49.86 68.97
C LEU A 297 -5.69 -49.04 67.74
N ARG A 298 -4.84 -49.62 66.89
CA ARG A 298 -4.43 -48.97 65.64
C ARG A 298 -5.61 -48.80 64.68
N LEU A 299 -6.47 -49.82 64.55
CA LEU A 299 -7.70 -49.72 63.74
C LEU A 299 -8.61 -48.60 64.23
N LYS A 300 -8.86 -48.48 65.55
CA LYS A 300 -9.66 -47.37 66.13
C LYS A 300 -9.06 -46.00 65.80
N GLN A 301 -7.75 -45.86 65.93
CA GLN A 301 -7.05 -44.61 65.61
C GLN A 301 -7.22 -44.24 64.13
N LEU A 302 -7.04 -45.22 63.22
CA LEU A 302 -7.19 -45.01 61.79
C LEU A 302 -8.63 -44.68 61.39
N PHE A 303 -9.64 -45.24 62.06
CA PHE A 303 -11.05 -44.87 61.86
C PHE A 303 -11.36 -43.42 62.23
N VAL A 304 -10.84 -42.94 63.37
CA VAL A 304 -10.98 -41.54 63.77
C VAL A 304 -10.27 -40.62 62.77
N GLN A 305 -9.09 -41.02 62.29
CA GLN A 305 -8.37 -40.26 61.26
C GLN A 305 -9.12 -40.24 59.92
N ALA A 306 -9.74 -41.36 59.53
CA ALA A 306 -10.55 -41.44 58.33
C ALA A 306 -11.76 -40.49 58.40
N ASP A 307 -12.45 -40.43 59.54
CA ASP A 307 -13.59 -39.54 59.74
C ASP A 307 -13.17 -38.05 59.71
N VAL A 308 -12.08 -37.69 60.40
CA VAL A 308 -11.52 -36.33 60.39
C VAL A 308 -11.14 -35.88 58.97
N LEU A 309 -10.57 -36.78 58.17
CA LEU A 309 -10.16 -36.50 56.79
C LEU A 309 -11.30 -36.70 55.76
N LYS A 310 -12.49 -37.12 56.19
CA LYS A 310 -13.63 -37.47 55.33
C LYS A 310 -13.27 -38.48 54.24
N LEU A 311 -12.48 -39.48 54.62
CA LEU A 311 -12.07 -40.62 53.79
C LEU A 311 -13.06 -41.76 53.97
N THR A 312 -13.25 -42.56 52.93
CA THR A 312 -14.19 -43.69 52.97
C THR A 312 -13.53 -44.92 53.58
N VAL A 313 -14.17 -45.58 54.54
CA VAL A 313 -13.65 -46.81 55.13
C VAL A 313 -14.38 -48.02 54.54
N PRO A 314 -13.69 -49.06 54.05
CA PRO A 314 -14.35 -50.25 53.52
C PRO A 314 -15.20 -50.95 54.58
N PRO A 315 -16.44 -51.37 54.26
CA PRO A 315 -17.34 -52.03 55.21
C PRO A 315 -16.74 -53.30 55.84
N ALA A 316 -15.88 -54.01 55.10
CA ALA A 316 -15.20 -55.20 55.58
C ALA A 316 -14.29 -54.93 56.79
N VAL A 317 -13.61 -53.78 56.81
CA VAL A 317 -12.74 -53.40 57.94
C VAL A 317 -13.57 -52.96 59.15
N VAL A 318 -14.74 -52.35 58.92
CA VAL A 318 -15.70 -52.03 59.99
C VAL A 318 -16.18 -53.31 60.68
N ALA A 319 -16.52 -54.34 59.88
CA ALA A 319 -16.93 -55.63 60.41
C ALA A 319 -15.81 -56.29 61.24
N LEU A 320 -14.58 -56.26 60.73
CA LEU A 320 -13.41 -56.82 61.40
C LEU A 320 -13.09 -56.07 62.71
N LEU A 321 -13.25 -54.75 62.74
CA LEU A 321 -13.14 -53.95 63.98
C LEU A 321 -14.17 -54.42 65.01
N HIS A 322 -15.44 -54.60 64.62
CA HIS A 322 -16.50 -55.06 65.52
C HIS A 322 -16.26 -56.48 66.03
N GLU A 323 -15.73 -57.37 65.19
CA GLU A 323 -15.33 -58.74 65.58
C GLU A 323 -14.22 -58.70 66.64
N LEU A 324 -13.14 -57.94 66.40
CA LEU A 324 -12.04 -57.80 67.37
C LEU A 324 -12.48 -57.12 68.68
N GLU A 325 -13.38 -56.14 68.64
CA GLU A 325 -13.97 -55.54 69.85
C GLU A 325 -14.79 -56.57 70.65
N SER A 326 -15.49 -57.47 69.95
CA SER A 326 -16.25 -58.54 70.60
C SER A 326 -15.35 -59.61 71.22
N GLU A 327 -14.23 -59.93 70.57
CA GLU A 327 -13.22 -60.87 71.10
C GLU A 327 -12.47 -60.30 72.31
N GLU A 328 -12.10 -59.01 72.29
CA GLU A 328 -11.48 -58.34 73.44
C GLU A 328 -12.44 -58.31 74.64
N ALA A 329 -13.73 -58.05 74.40
CA ALA A 329 -14.76 -58.13 75.43
C ALA A 329 -14.92 -59.55 75.99
N GLU A 330 -14.74 -60.60 75.18
CA GLU A 330 -14.76 -62.00 75.64
C GLU A 330 -13.50 -62.40 76.44
N ILE A 331 -12.31 -61.92 76.06
CA ILE A 331 -11.06 -62.19 76.77
C ILE A 331 -11.07 -61.51 78.15
N VAL A 332 -11.56 -60.28 78.22
CA VAL A 332 -11.75 -59.56 79.51
C VAL A 332 -12.82 -60.25 80.37
N ALA A 333 -13.84 -60.87 79.76
CA ALA A 333 -14.84 -61.65 80.48
C ALA A 333 -14.35 -63.03 80.97
N LYS A 334 -13.27 -63.59 80.40
CA LYS A 334 -12.74 -64.94 80.72
C LYS A 334 -11.39 -64.93 81.47
N GLY A 335 -10.80 -63.76 81.70
CA GLY A 335 -9.42 -63.58 82.17
C GLY A 335 -9.19 -63.36 83.68
N ASP A 336 -9.92 -64.03 84.57
CA ASP A 336 -9.71 -63.89 86.04
C ASP A 336 -9.12 -65.13 86.74
N THR A 337 -8.66 -66.15 86.00
CA THR A 337 -8.04 -67.34 86.62
C THR A 337 -7.02 -67.99 85.70
N PHE A 338 -5.73 -67.66 85.85
CA PHE A 338 -4.59 -68.60 85.90
C PHE A 338 -3.25 -67.85 85.73
N SER A 339 -2.44 -67.84 86.78
CA SER A 339 -0.99 -67.65 86.69
C SER A 339 -0.33 -68.83 87.39
N SER A 340 0.50 -69.59 86.65
CA SER A 340 1.72 -70.30 87.10
C SER A 340 1.90 -71.66 86.40
N THR A 341 2.77 -71.72 85.39
CA THR A 341 3.37 -72.98 84.89
C THR A 341 4.74 -72.74 84.25
N THR A 342 5.83 -73.11 84.95
CA THR A 342 7.08 -73.66 84.38
C THR A 342 7.74 -74.53 85.47
N SER A 343 7.59 -75.86 85.39
CA SER A 343 8.40 -76.86 84.68
C SER A 343 9.45 -77.52 85.59
N SER A 344 9.10 -78.72 86.05
CA SER A 344 9.90 -79.62 86.90
C SER A 344 10.74 -80.60 86.07
N THR A 345 12.03 -80.76 86.37
CA THR A 345 12.81 -81.95 86.00
C THR A 345 13.57 -82.50 87.22
N LYS A 346 13.31 -83.78 87.51
CA LYS A 346 13.73 -84.53 88.71
C LYS A 346 15.16 -85.04 88.58
N SER A 347 15.99 -84.84 89.62
CA SER A 347 17.30 -85.52 89.75
C SER A 347 17.76 -85.68 91.22
N SER A 348 17.42 -86.85 91.74
CA SER A 348 18.13 -87.71 92.70
C SER A 348 18.97 -87.10 93.84
N CYS A 349 18.44 -87.30 95.06
CA CYS A 349 19.08 -87.72 96.30
C CYS A 349 20.48 -87.18 96.64
N LYS A 350 20.55 -86.04 97.34
CA LYS A 350 21.36 -85.76 98.56
C LYS A 350 20.74 -84.55 99.29
N ASP A 351 20.75 -84.59 100.62
CA ASP A 351 20.22 -83.64 101.63
C ASP A 351 19.81 -82.22 101.14
N PRO A 352 18.52 -81.82 101.21
CA PRO A 352 18.02 -80.55 100.66
C PRO A 352 18.59 -79.30 101.35
N HIS A 353 18.97 -79.40 102.63
CA HIS A 353 19.60 -78.30 103.36
C HIS A 353 21.06 -78.05 102.94
N GLU A 354 21.73 -79.03 102.34
CA GLU A 354 23.12 -78.92 101.90
C GLU A 354 23.21 -78.40 100.45
N ARG A 355 22.32 -78.83 99.54
CA ARG A 355 22.25 -78.25 98.17
C ARG A 355 21.85 -76.78 98.19
N GLN A 356 20.88 -76.37 99.01
CA GLN A 356 20.44 -74.97 99.08
C GLN A 356 21.54 -74.05 99.67
N ARG A 357 22.35 -74.56 100.60
CA ARG A 357 23.57 -73.88 101.08
C ARG A 357 24.64 -73.78 99.99
N VAL A 358 24.89 -74.84 99.22
CA VAL A 358 25.90 -74.81 98.13
C VAL A 358 25.48 -73.90 96.97
N PHE A 359 24.19 -73.87 96.61
CA PHE A 359 23.66 -72.93 95.60
C PHE A 359 23.67 -71.49 96.10
N GLY A 360 23.28 -71.23 97.36
CA GLY A 360 23.34 -69.91 97.97
C GLY A 360 24.78 -69.37 98.06
N LEU A 361 25.75 -70.22 98.43
CA LEU A 361 27.18 -69.85 98.45
C LEU A 361 27.76 -69.63 97.04
N ARG A 362 27.33 -70.41 96.04
CA ARG A 362 27.76 -70.21 94.64
C ARG A 362 27.18 -68.92 94.06
N ARG A 363 25.93 -68.58 94.40
CA ARG A 363 25.31 -67.31 94.00
C ARG A 363 25.96 -66.13 94.69
N ILE A 364 26.24 -66.19 95.99
CA ILE A 364 27.03 -65.14 96.66
C ILE A 364 28.38 -64.94 96.03
N ARG A 365 29.06 -66.02 95.58
CA ARG A 365 30.31 -65.87 94.84
C ARG A 365 30.12 -65.12 93.52
N MET A 366 29.02 -65.33 92.80
CA MET A 366 28.71 -64.59 91.58
C MET A 366 28.32 -63.14 91.87
N VAL A 367 27.50 -62.88 92.90
CA VAL A 367 27.16 -61.51 93.34
C VAL A 367 28.41 -60.77 93.79
N LYS A 368 29.26 -61.43 94.58
CA LYS A 368 30.53 -60.89 95.03
C LYS A 368 31.47 -60.62 93.85
N GLY A 369 31.56 -61.55 92.89
CA GLY A 369 32.32 -61.35 91.67
C GLY A 369 31.82 -60.17 90.84
N ALA A 370 30.50 -60.00 90.69
CA ALA A 370 29.93 -58.86 89.97
C ALA A 370 30.12 -57.53 90.72
N VAL A 371 30.06 -57.52 92.05
CA VAL A 371 30.35 -56.33 92.86
C VAL A 371 31.85 -56.01 92.86
N GLU A 372 32.73 -57.01 92.90
CA GLU A 372 34.18 -56.85 92.76
C GLU A 372 34.54 -56.33 91.36
N GLU A 373 33.90 -56.86 90.31
CA GLU A 373 34.05 -56.37 88.94
C GLU A 373 33.56 -54.91 88.79
N ALA A 374 32.48 -54.54 89.49
CA ALA A 374 32.03 -53.14 89.54
C ALA A 374 32.86 -52.23 90.46
N GLU A 375 33.64 -52.80 91.39
CA GLU A 375 34.64 -52.06 92.19
C GLU A 375 35.91 -51.81 91.38
N ASP A 376 36.34 -52.80 90.61
CA ASP A 376 37.50 -52.71 89.71
C ASP A 376 37.19 -51.80 88.52
N ASP A 377 35.95 -51.83 88.02
CA ASP A 377 35.50 -51.02 86.89
C ASP A 377 34.05 -50.49 87.06
N PRO A 378 33.88 -49.26 87.59
CA PRO A 378 32.58 -48.70 87.96
C PRO A 378 31.79 -48.12 86.77
N HIS A 379 31.78 -48.81 85.63
CA HIS A 379 30.90 -48.47 84.50
C HIS A 379 29.43 -48.80 84.80
N GLU A 380 28.52 -48.13 84.09
CA GLU A 380 27.07 -48.30 84.29
C GLU A 380 26.63 -49.76 84.07
N GLU A 381 27.20 -50.43 83.07
CA GLU A 381 26.91 -51.84 82.78
C GLU A 381 27.33 -52.77 83.93
N CYS A 382 28.49 -52.55 84.54
CA CYS A 382 28.99 -53.33 85.67
C CYS A 382 28.17 -53.08 86.94
N LEU A 383 27.78 -51.82 87.21
CA LEU A 383 26.89 -51.51 88.34
C LEU A 383 25.49 -52.11 88.15
N ASP A 384 24.92 -52.07 86.95
CA ASP A 384 23.64 -52.70 86.66
C ASP A 384 23.72 -54.24 86.66
N ALA A 385 24.84 -54.82 86.21
CA ALA A 385 25.11 -56.25 86.35
C ALA A 385 25.22 -56.66 87.83
N ALA A 386 25.89 -55.85 88.66
CA ALA A 386 25.97 -56.06 90.10
C ALA A 386 24.59 -55.93 90.78
N ARG A 387 23.75 -54.94 90.40
CA ARG A 387 22.36 -54.81 90.87
C ARG A 387 21.53 -56.04 90.52
N LYS A 388 21.59 -56.47 89.25
CA LYS A 388 20.89 -57.68 88.78
C LYS A 388 21.37 -58.91 89.56
N ALA A 389 22.68 -59.06 89.75
CA ALA A 389 23.24 -60.17 90.52
C ALA A 389 22.78 -60.16 91.99
N ILE A 390 22.72 -59.00 92.65
CA ILE A 390 22.18 -58.87 94.02
C ILE A 390 20.70 -59.26 94.07
N CYS A 391 19.87 -58.73 93.16
CA CYS A 391 18.45 -59.06 93.06
C CYS A 391 18.22 -60.57 92.83
N GLU A 392 18.97 -61.18 91.90
CA GLU A 392 18.95 -62.63 91.67
C GLU A 392 19.41 -63.42 92.91
N GLY A 393 20.42 -62.91 93.62
CA GLY A 393 20.90 -63.47 94.89
C GLY A 393 19.82 -63.46 95.98
N GLN A 394 19.09 -62.35 96.11
CA GLN A 394 17.97 -62.21 97.06
C GLN A 394 16.84 -63.20 96.72
N GLN A 395 16.48 -63.34 95.45
CA GLN A 395 15.43 -64.27 94.99
C GLN A 395 15.80 -65.76 95.18
N THR A 396 17.09 -66.10 95.19
CA THR A 396 17.57 -67.49 95.27
C THR A 396 17.89 -67.98 96.70
N GLY A 397 17.62 -67.15 97.71
CA GLY A 397 17.75 -67.54 99.12
C GLY A 397 19.20 -67.59 99.63
N ALA A 398 20.10 -66.82 99.02
CA ALA A 398 21.43 -66.58 99.59
C ALA A 398 21.31 -65.87 100.96
N PRO A 399 22.24 -66.11 101.92
CA PRO A 399 22.17 -65.53 103.25
C PRO A 399 22.08 -63.99 103.20
N ALA A 400 20.95 -63.48 103.68
CA ALA A 400 20.60 -62.06 103.64
C ALA A 400 21.68 -61.14 104.24
N GLY A 401 22.35 -61.58 105.32
CA GLY A 401 23.39 -60.79 105.97
C GLY A 401 24.67 -60.58 105.16
N GLU A 402 24.95 -61.42 104.15
CA GLU A 402 26.07 -61.20 103.22
C GLU A 402 25.64 -60.37 102.01
N LEU A 403 24.43 -60.60 101.50
CA LEU A 403 23.84 -59.79 100.43
C LEU A 403 23.65 -58.33 100.85
N GLU A 404 23.14 -58.05 102.05
CA GLU A 404 23.00 -56.69 102.59
C GLU A 404 24.34 -55.96 102.68
N LYS A 405 25.44 -56.67 102.95
CA LYS A 405 26.79 -56.08 102.96
C LYS A 405 27.25 -55.75 101.55
N LEU A 406 27.02 -56.63 100.58
CA LEU A 406 27.33 -56.39 99.18
C LEU A 406 26.46 -55.28 98.58
N GLU A 407 25.19 -55.17 98.99
CA GLU A 407 24.27 -54.10 98.62
C GLU A 407 24.67 -52.75 99.22
N LYS A 408 25.10 -52.72 100.50
CA LYS A 408 25.68 -51.50 101.11
C LYS A 408 26.98 -51.07 100.44
N ARG A 409 27.80 -52.02 99.98
CA ARG A 409 29.01 -51.73 99.20
C ARG A 409 28.66 -51.18 97.82
N LEU A 410 27.76 -51.84 97.09
CA LEU A 410 27.29 -51.40 95.79
C LEU A 410 26.65 -50.01 95.86
N THR A 411 25.80 -49.74 96.85
CA THR A 411 25.20 -48.41 97.04
C THR A 411 26.22 -47.33 97.40
N ALA A 412 27.30 -47.66 98.11
CA ALA A 412 28.39 -46.72 98.36
C ALA A 412 29.17 -46.39 97.07
N LEU A 413 29.47 -47.40 96.24
CA LEU A 413 30.08 -47.23 94.91
C LEU A 413 29.19 -46.43 93.97
N GLU A 414 27.89 -46.72 93.95
CA GLU A 414 26.93 -45.93 93.18
C GLU A 414 26.91 -44.48 93.64
N LEU A 415 26.93 -44.20 94.95
CA LEU A 415 26.95 -42.82 95.46
C LEU A 415 28.24 -42.08 95.05
N GLU A 416 29.38 -42.77 95.07
CA GLU A 416 30.69 -42.24 94.70
C GLU A 416 30.79 -41.96 93.19
N HIS A 417 30.29 -42.86 92.35
CA HIS A 417 30.40 -42.78 90.89
C HIS A 417 29.19 -42.14 90.19
N ARG A 418 28.08 -41.89 90.90
CA ARG A 418 26.90 -41.18 90.40
C ARG A 418 27.20 -39.86 89.67
N PRO A 419 28.04 -38.94 90.17
CA PRO A 419 28.33 -37.70 89.44
C PRO A 419 29.07 -37.95 88.13
N ARG A 420 29.91 -38.99 88.03
CA ARG A 420 30.59 -39.40 86.79
C ARG A 420 29.56 -39.90 85.78
N GLN A 421 28.69 -40.82 86.18
CA GLN A 421 27.63 -41.35 85.31
C GLN A 421 26.63 -40.27 84.85
N GLN A 422 26.31 -39.31 85.72
CA GLN A 422 25.48 -38.18 85.33
C GLN A 422 26.15 -37.31 84.26
N ALA A 423 27.45 -37.04 84.40
CA ALA A 423 28.21 -36.28 83.40
C ALA A 423 28.32 -37.06 82.07
N GLU A 424 28.52 -38.37 82.13
CA GLU A 424 28.56 -39.26 80.96
C GLU A 424 27.22 -39.28 80.20
N ARG A 425 26.10 -39.49 80.89
CA ARG A 425 24.76 -39.44 80.28
C ARG A 425 24.41 -38.06 79.73
N GLN A 426 24.87 -36.99 80.39
CA GLN A 426 24.70 -35.63 79.89
C GLN A 426 25.51 -35.40 78.62
N LEU A 427 26.78 -35.83 78.59
CA LEU A 427 27.65 -35.71 77.42
C LEU A 427 27.09 -36.51 76.23
N LEU A 428 26.74 -37.78 76.45
CA LEU A 428 26.08 -38.62 75.44
C LEU A 428 24.75 -38.02 74.99
N GLY A 429 23.96 -37.49 75.92
CA GLY A 429 22.69 -36.83 75.59
C GLY A 429 22.89 -35.63 74.67
N VAL A 430 23.89 -34.79 74.93
CA VAL A 430 24.21 -33.63 74.09
C VAL A 430 24.81 -34.07 72.75
N MET A 431 25.68 -35.08 72.71
CA MET A 431 26.22 -35.65 71.46
C MET A 431 25.14 -36.27 70.58
N LEU A 432 24.22 -37.04 71.16
CA LEU A 432 23.10 -37.63 70.42
C LEU A 432 22.10 -36.57 69.94
N GLN A 433 21.84 -35.52 70.73
CA GLN A 433 21.03 -34.39 70.29
C GLN A 433 21.71 -33.58 69.18
N ALA A 434 23.04 -33.50 69.21
CA ALA A 434 23.85 -32.91 68.16
C ALA A 434 23.76 -33.71 66.86
N GLU A 435 23.88 -35.04 66.93
CA GLU A 435 23.74 -35.95 65.77
C GLU A 435 22.31 -36.05 65.23
N ALA A 436 21.30 -35.98 66.11
CA ALA A 436 19.88 -36.03 65.74
C ALA A 436 19.35 -34.72 65.12
N GLY A 437 20.22 -33.73 64.91
CA GLY A 437 19.88 -32.49 64.24
C GLY A 437 19.24 -32.73 62.86
N PRO A 438 18.27 -31.88 62.43
CA PRO A 438 17.60 -32.03 61.15
C PRO A 438 18.56 -31.73 59.99
N GLY A 439 19.24 -32.78 59.51
CA GLY A 439 20.19 -32.74 58.39
C GLY A 439 21.08 -33.97 58.47
N HIS A 440 20.71 -35.05 57.79
CA HIS A 440 21.29 -36.39 57.93
C HIS A 440 22.66 -36.56 57.23
N ASP A 441 23.42 -35.47 57.07
CA ASP A 441 24.82 -35.52 56.67
C ASP A 441 25.69 -35.25 57.91
N PRO A 442 26.44 -36.27 58.41
CA PRO A 442 27.29 -36.12 59.58
C PRO A 442 28.45 -35.13 59.40
N GLU A 443 28.68 -34.65 58.17
CA GLU A 443 29.65 -33.61 57.87
C GLU A 443 29.08 -32.17 57.96
N GLU A 444 27.75 -32.00 58.03
CA GLU A 444 27.09 -30.69 57.84
C GLU A 444 26.21 -30.23 59.02
N THR A 445 26.23 -30.97 60.14
CA THR A 445 25.40 -30.68 61.31
C THR A 445 25.91 -29.44 62.07
N LEU A 446 25.41 -28.26 61.70
CA LEU A 446 25.70 -27.01 62.38
C LEU A 446 24.89 -26.91 63.68
N LEU A 447 25.54 -27.12 64.82
CA LEU A 447 24.92 -26.89 66.12
C LEU A 447 24.57 -25.41 66.33
N LEU A 448 23.43 -25.17 66.98
CA LEU A 448 23.05 -23.85 67.47
C LEU A 448 24.09 -23.33 68.48
N GLU A 449 24.23 -22.01 68.64
CA GLU A 449 25.19 -21.46 69.61
C GLU A 449 24.99 -21.99 71.03
N GLU A 450 23.73 -22.24 71.37
CA GLU A 450 23.30 -22.81 72.64
C GLU A 450 23.80 -24.24 72.79
N GLN A 451 23.67 -25.07 71.76
CA GLN A 451 24.16 -26.45 71.74
C GLN A 451 25.70 -26.53 71.77
N VAL A 452 26.41 -25.62 71.10
CA VAL A 452 27.89 -25.52 71.19
C VAL A 452 28.31 -25.18 72.63
N LYS A 453 27.55 -24.32 73.30
CA LYS A 453 27.80 -23.94 74.69
C LYS A 453 27.51 -25.11 75.64
N GLU A 454 26.39 -25.79 75.44
CA GLU A 454 26.01 -27.00 76.19
C GLU A 454 27.03 -28.12 76.02
N LEU A 455 27.54 -28.36 74.80
CA LEU A 455 28.58 -29.35 74.53
C LEU A 455 29.89 -28.99 75.23
N ARG A 456 30.30 -27.72 75.22
CA ARG A 456 31.49 -27.25 75.98
C ARG A 456 31.34 -27.43 77.48
N GLU A 457 30.17 -27.12 78.02
CA GLU A 457 29.87 -27.28 79.44
C GLU A 457 29.84 -28.78 79.83
N ALA A 458 29.25 -29.63 78.98
CA ALA A 458 29.21 -31.08 79.17
C ALA A 458 30.62 -31.71 79.09
N ILE A 459 31.45 -31.33 78.12
CA ILE A 459 32.86 -31.74 78.04
C ILE A 459 33.60 -31.32 79.31
N ALA A 460 33.49 -30.05 79.72
CA ALA A 460 34.18 -29.55 80.90
C ALA A 460 33.72 -30.21 82.22
N GLU A 461 32.44 -30.60 82.35
CA GLU A 461 31.96 -31.41 83.48
C GLU A 461 32.45 -32.85 83.39
N ALA A 462 32.42 -33.47 82.19
CA ALA A 462 32.93 -34.82 81.95
C ALA A 462 34.42 -34.96 82.29
N THR A 463 35.25 -34.00 81.87
CA THR A 463 36.67 -33.94 82.24
C THR A 463 36.86 -33.78 83.75
N ARG A 464 36.05 -32.93 84.41
CA ARG A 464 36.11 -32.74 85.87
C ARG A 464 35.72 -33.98 86.67
N ARG A 465 34.90 -34.86 86.09
CA ARG A 465 34.41 -36.09 86.72
C ARG A 465 35.14 -37.35 86.25
N CYS A 466 36.20 -37.20 85.46
CA CYS A 466 36.99 -38.31 84.91
C CYS A 466 36.11 -39.33 84.14
N VAL A 467 35.21 -38.84 83.28
CA VAL A 467 34.52 -39.68 82.29
C VAL A 467 35.55 -40.25 81.31
N ASP A 468 35.20 -41.33 80.62
CA ASP A 468 36.06 -42.02 79.65
C ASP A 468 36.71 -41.05 78.63
N GLU A 469 38.01 -41.20 78.40
CA GLU A 469 38.81 -40.31 77.55
C GLU A 469 38.37 -40.41 76.09
N GLU A 470 37.96 -41.59 75.61
CA GLU A 470 37.50 -41.78 74.22
C GLU A 470 36.22 -40.98 73.95
N MET A 471 35.30 -40.94 74.92
CA MET A 471 34.06 -40.16 74.81
C MET A 471 34.32 -38.66 74.84
N ILE A 472 35.27 -38.21 75.68
CA ILE A 472 35.69 -36.80 75.72
C ILE A 472 36.32 -36.42 74.37
N GLN A 473 37.22 -37.23 73.83
CA GLN A 473 37.86 -36.99 72.52
C GLN A 473 36.82 -36.92 71.38
N ALA A 474 35.87 -37.85 71.34
CA ALA A 474 34.80 -37.83 70.34
C ALA A 474 33.94 -36.56 70.44
N ALA A 475 33.63 -36.09 71.66
CA ALA A 475 32.90 -34.84 71.87
C ALA A 475 33.72 -33.60 71.49
N GLU A 476 35.03 -33.59 71.76
CA GLU A 476 35.96 -32.53 71.36
C GLU A 476 36.09 -32.45 69.83
N GLU A 477 36.23 -33.58 69.14
CA GLU A 477 36.23 -33.63 67.67
C GLU A 477 34.93 -33.11 67.07
N MET A 478 33.78 -33.51 67.63
CA MET A 478 32.47 -33.00 67.21
C MET A 478 32.38 -31.47 67.41
N LEU A 479 32.88 -30.96 68.53
CA LEU A 479 32.95 -29.54 68.81
C LEU A 479 33.85 -28.79 67.82
N GLU A 480 35.03 -29.34 67.50
CA GLU A 480 35.96 -28.77 66.53
C GLU A 480 35.35 -28.71 65.13
N ARG A 481 34.78 -29.82 64.63
CA ARG A 481 34.09 -29.87 63.34
C ARG A 481 32.96 -28.84 63.26
N THR A 482 32.20 -28.69 64.35
CA THR A 482 31.13 -27.69 64.44
C THR A 482 31.68 -26.26 64.39
N ILE A 483 32.77 -25.97 65.10
CA ILE A 483 33.42 -24.65 65.08
C ILE A 483 33.98 -24.34 63.69
N GLU A 484 34.61 -25.30 63.03
CA GLU A 484 35.13 -25.15 61.67
C GLU A 484 34.03 -24.89 60.64
N ALA A 485 32.97 -25.70 60.66
CA ALA A 485 31.81 -25.53 59.80
C ALA A 485 31.19 -24.14 60.01
N ARG A 486 31.12 -23.68 61.26
CA ARG A 486 30.65 -22.33 61.60
C ARG A 486 31.57 -21.22 61.10
N ASN A 487 32.89 -21.40 61.20
CA ASN A 487 33.85 -20.42 60.68
C ASN A 487 33.78 -20.33 59.15
N LYS A 488 33.61 -21.47 58.45
CA LYS A 488 33.34 -21.52 57.00
C LYS A 488 32.04 -20.78 56.67
N GLN A 489 30.97 -21.04 57.42
CA GLN A 489 29.68 -20.36 57.25
C GLN A 489 29.80 -18.83 57.43
N ARG A 490 30.52 -18.36 58.46
CA ARG A 490 30.78 -16.93 58.69
C ARG A 490 31.60 -16.31 57.55
N ALA A 491 32.65 -16.99 57.10
CA ALA A 491 33.49 -16.53 56.00
C ALA A 491 32.70 -16.41 54.68
N ALA A 492 31.86 -17.40 54.37
CA ALA A 492 30.96 -17.37 53.20
C ALA A 492 29.96 -16.21 53.29
N MET A 493 29.37 -15.98 54.48
CA MET A 493 28.45 -14.85 54.72
C MET A 493 29.13 -13.49 54.55
N ASP A 494 30.35 -13.33 55.06
CA ASP A 494 31.11 -12.10 54.90
C ASP A 494 31.49 -11.86 53.44
N GLU A 495 31.82 -12.90 52.68
CA GLU A 495 32.10 -12.77 51.25
C GLU A 495 30.85 -12.39 50.45
N VAL A 496 29.68 -12.98 50.75
CA VAL A 496 28.40 -12.56 50.18
C VAL A 496 28.12 -11.10 50.47
N ARG A 497 28.36 -10.63 51.71
CA ARG A 497 28.18 -9.21 52.06
C ARG A 497 29.12 -8.33 51.23
N ARG A 498 30.41 -8.66 51.17
CA ARG A 498 31.40 -7.91 50.36
C ARG A 498 31.02 -7.87 48.89
N ALA A 499 30.54 -8.98 48.33
CA ALA A 499 30.10 -9.07 46.95
C ALA A 499 28.82 -8.23 46.71
N LEU A 500 27.87 -8.26 47.64
CA LEU A 500 26.63 -7.46 47.56
C LEU A 500 26.85 -5.96 47.64
N PHE A 501 27.88 -5.49 48.36
CA PHE A 501 28.22 -4.06 48.43
C PHE A 501 28.83 -3.54 47.12
N ARG A 502 29.22 -4.40 46.19
CA ARG A 502 29.74 -3.97 44.89
C ARG A 502 28.60 -3.50 43.98
N PRO A 503 28.88 -2.55 43.07
CA PRO A 503 27.85 -1.94 42.24
C PRO A 503 27.31 -2.87 41.14
N GLY A 504 27.91 -4.05 40.89
CA GLY A 504 27.44 -5.00 39.89
C GLY A 504 27.48 -4.44 38.46
N ARG A 505 28.49 -3.61 38.16
CA ARG A 505 28.61 -2.94 36.85
C ARG A 505 29.38 -3.76 35.83
N THR A 506 30.31 -4.58 36.30
CA THR A 506 31.17 -5.44 35.47
C THR A 506 30.75 -6.90 35.58
N GLU A 507 31.05 -7.68 34.56
CA GLU A 507 30.85 -9.15 34.55
C GLU A 507 31.61 -9.81 35.70
N ALA A 508 32.84 -9.38 35.96
CA ALA A 508 33.65 -9.83 37.10
C ALA A 508 33.01 -9.57 38.48
N ASP A 509 32.15 -8.55 38.62
CA ASP A 509 31.41 -8.33 39.87
C ASP A 509 30.24 -9.33 40.01
N VAL A 510 29.58 -9.69 38.90
CA VAL A 510 28.49 -10.67 38.87
C VAL A 510 29.02 -12.08 39.13
N GLU A 511 30.12 -12.47 38.50
CA GLU A 511 30.80 -13.75 38.72
C GLU A 511 31.28 -13.92 40.18
N ARG A 512 31.80 -12.85 40.79
CA ARG A 512 32.17 -12.87 42.21
C ARG A 512 30.96 -13.05 43.12
N LEU A 513 29.84 -12.39 42.81
CA LEU A 513 28.60 -12.57 43.57
C LEU A 513 28.04 -13.98 43.40
N GLU A 514 28.12 -14.55 42.20
CA GLU A 514 27.73 -15.93 41.93
C GLU A 514 28.55 -16.91 42.77
N LYS A 515 29.89 -16.79 42.70
CA LYS A 515 30.78 -17.62 43.50
C LYS A 515 30.48 -17.50 45.00
N ALA A 516 30.32 -16.28 45.51
CA ALA A 516 29.99 -16.06 46.92
C ALA A 516 28.63 -16.67 47.31
N VAL A 517 27.64 -16.63 46.40
CA VAL A 517 26.32 -17.24 46.60
C VAL A 517 26.41 -18.76 46.61
N ASP A 518 27.22 -19.36 45.74
CA ASP A 518 27.43 -20.81 45.70
C ASP A 518 28.18 -21.29 46.95
N ASP A 519 29.22 -20.56 47.39
CA ASP A 519 29.92 -20.80 48.65
C ASP A 519 28.98 -20.65 49.88
N ALA A 520 27.99 -19.75 49.82
CA ALA A 520 27.00 -19.60 50.87
C ALA A 520 25.88 -20.67 50.82
N ARG A 521 25.58 -21.21 49.63
CA ARG A 521 24.66 -22.33 49.45
C ARG A 521 25.26 -23.63 50.00
N SER A 522 26.54 -23.90 49.71
CA SER A 522 27.26 -25.05 50.25
C SER A 522 27.49 -24.98 51.75
N CYS A 523 27.30 -23.81 52.39
CA CYS A 523 27.35 -23.65 53.85
C CYS A 523 25.96 -23.46 54.49
N ASN A 524 24.87 -23.78 53.78
CA ASN A 524 23.48 -23.67 54.24
C ASN A 524 23.10 -22.30 54.87
N CYS A 525 23.59 -21.19 54.30
CA CYS A 525 23.37 -19.82 54.80
C CYS A 525 21.99 -19.26 54.38
N GLY A 526 20.89 -19.85 54.88
CA GLY A 526 19.54 -19.70 54.34
C GLY A 526 19.06 -18.29 53.94
N VAL A 527 19.02 -17.32 54.86
CA VAL A 527 18.33 -16.03 54.60
C VAL A 527 19.16 -15.06 53.74
N GLN A 528 20.47 -14.94 54.00
CA GLN A 528 21.33 -14.00 53.27
C GLN A 528 21.65 -14.51 51.86
N ALA A 529 21.80 -15.84 51.69
CA ALA A 529 21.95 -16.45 50.38
C ALA A 529 20.71 -16.21 49.49
N ALA A 530 19.49 -16.28 50.05
CA ALA A 530 18.26 -16.00 49.31
C ALA A 530 18.15 -14.53 48.82
N HIS A 531 18.57 -13.56 49.63
CA HIS A 531 18.65 -12.16 49.18
C HIS A 531 19.71 -11.99 48.07
N ALA A 532 20.87 -12.61 48.26
CA ALA A 532 21.97 -12.55 47.30
C ALA A 532 21.60 -13.20 45.95
N LEU A 533 20.86 -14.30 45.97
CA LEU A 533 20.31 -14.94 44.76
C LEU A 533 19.36 -14.04 43.99
N ARG A 534 18.43 -13.37 44.68
CA ARG A 534 17.52 -12.40 44.02
C ARG A 534 18.31 -11.25 43.39
N LYS A 535 19.34 -10.76 44.10
CA LYS A 535 20.22 -9.71 43.57
C LYS A 535 21.04 -10.20 42.38
N LEU A 536 21.57 -11.41 42.42
CA LEU A 536 22.31 -12.05 41.34
C LEU A 536 21.43 -12.18 40.09
N ALA A 537 20.21 -12.71 40.24
CA ALA A 537 19.26 -12.84 39.14
C ALA A 537 18.95 -11.48 38.50
N HIS A 538 18.72 -10.45 39.31
CA HIS A 538 18.52 -9.09 38.81
C HIS A 538 19.76 -8.52 38.08
N LEU A 539 20.97 -8.75 38.61
CA LEU A 539 22.20 -8.30 37.95
C LEU A 539 22.45 -9.01 36.62
N ARG A 540 22.14 -10.30 36.52
CA ARG A 540 22.20 -11.07 35.27
C ARG A 540 21.20 -10.56 34.24
N GLU A 541 19.97 -10.27 34.64
CA GLU A 541 18.98 -9.65 33.76
C GLU A 541 19.47 -8.28 33.23
N VAL A 542 20.01 -7.45 34.12
CA VAL A 542 20.62 -6.17 33.72
C VAL A 542 21.80 -6.37 32.78
N GLN A 543 22.64 -7.40 32.98
CA GLN A 543 23.75 -7.73 32.10
C GLN A 543 23.27 -8.16 30.71
N VAL A 544 22.29 -9.06 30.62
CA VAL A 544 21.67 -9.46 29.35
C VAL A 544 21.08 -8.25 28.63
N ASN A 545 20.41 -7.34 29.36
CA ASN A 545 19.91 -6.10 28.79
C ASN A 545 21.05 -5.18 28.29
N ARG A 546 22.19 -5.11 28.99
CA ARG A 546 23.37 -4.35 28.53
C ARG A 546 23.98 -4.93 27.28
N GLU A 547 24.09 -6.25 27.21
CA GLU A 547 24.67 -6.96 26.07
C GLU A 547 23.78 -6.84 24.84
N THR A 548 22.47 -7.04 24.99
CA THR A 548 21.49 -6.84 23.90
C THR A 548 21.46 -5.39 23.42
N ALA A 549 21.40 -4.40 24.32
CA ALA A 549 21.49 -2.99 23.94
C ALA A 549 22.83 -2.65 23.29
N GLY A 550 23.92 -3.27 23.76
CA GLY A 550 25.26 -3.14 23.18
C GLY A 550 25.37 -3.74 21.78
N ALA A 551 24.72 -4.88 21.53
CA ALA A 551 24.66 -5.54 20.23
C ALA A 551 23.81 -4.71 19.24
N GLU A 552 22.64 -4.24 19.66
CA GLU A 552 21.80 -3.37 18.84
C GLU A 552 22.50 -2.04 18.52
N LEU A 553 23.26 -1.48 19.47
CA LEU A 553 24.07 -0.29 19.23
C LEU A 553 25.14 -0.52 18.14
N VAL A 554 25.78 -1.69 18.14
CA VAL A 554 26.75 -2.08 17.11
C VAL A 554 26.06 -2.31 15.77
N GLU A 555 24.95 -3.03 15.73
CA GLU A 555 24.19 -3.26 14.49
C GLU A 555 23.62 -1.96 13.90
N ALA A 556 23.03 -1.10 14.73
CA ALA A 556 22.55 0.21 14.31
C ALA A 556 23.69 1.10 13.76
N SER A 557 24.92 0.96 14.28
CA SER A 557 26.08 1.72 13.79
C SER A 557 26.55 1.30 12.39
N LYS A 558 26.32 0.03 12.03
CA LYS A 558 26.58 -0.52 10.69
C LYS A 558 25.51 -0.11 9.69
N GLY A 559 24.32 0.25 10.16
CA GLY A 559 23.21 0.70 9.32
C GLY A 559 23.64 1.82 8.37
N LEU A 560 23.33 1.64 7.09
CA LEU A 560 23.48 2.63 6.04
C LEU A 560 22.09 2.95 5.47
N GLY A 561 21.83 4.21 5.14
CA GLY A 561 20.63 4.63 4.41
C GLY A 561 19.57 5.32 5.25
N TYR A 562 18.34 5.34 4.71
CA TYR A 562 17.21 6.06 5.29
C TYR A 562 16.84 5.47 6.66
N GLY A 563 16.73 6.34 7.67
CA GLY A 563 16.42 5.94 9.05
C GLY A 563 17.61 5.36 9.84
N ALA A 564 18.80 5.18 9.24
CA ALA A 564 19.97 4.68 9.96
C ALA A 564 20.36 5.58 11.13
N ARG A 565 20.27 6.91 10.94
CA ARG A 565 20.52 7.89 12.00
C ARG A 565 19.51 7.75 13.13
N GLU A 566 18.22 7.72 12.83
CA GLU A 566 17.16 7.59 13.84
C GLU A 566 17.28 6.29 14.64
N ARG A 567 17.54 5.16 13.93
CA ARG A 567 17.82 3.87 14.57
C ARG A 567 19.02 3.96 15.51
N LEU A 568 20.12 4.57 15.07
CA LEU A 568 21.31 4.74 15.90
C LEU A 568 21.07 5.71 17.08
N GLU A 569 20.28 6.77 16.91
CA GLU A 569 19.90 7.69 18.01
C GLU A 569 19.05 6.96 19.06
N ASN A 570 18.09 6.13 18.63
CA ASN A 570 17.28 5.27 19.50
C ASN A 570 18.17 4.26 20.25
N ALA A 571 19.06 3.57 19.53
CA ALA A 571 19.99 2.61 20.12
C ALA A 571 20.94 3.27 21.12
N VAL A 572 21.44 4.47 20.84
CA VAL A 572 22.27 5.25 21.79
C VAL A 572 21.46 5.65 23.04
N ARG A 573 20.20 6.04 22.89
CA ARG A 573 19.33 6.36 24.04
C ARG A 573 19.11 5.14 24.94
N GLU A 574 18.79 3.99 24.36
CA GLU A 574 18.59 2.75 25.13
C GLU A 574 19.90 2.27 25.75
N ALA A 575 21.00 2.30 25.00
CA ALA A 575 22.32 1.95 25.52
C ALA A 575 22.76 2.84 26.70
N LYS A 576 22.41 4.14 26.68
CA LYS A 576 22.63 5.05 27.83
C LYS A 576 21.77 4.67 29.04
N ARG A 577 20.51 4.30 28.83
CA ARG A 577 19.57 3.91 29.90
C ARG A 577 20.04 2.66 30.63
N VAL A 578 20.53 1.67 29.88
CA VAL A 578 20.92 0.36 30.43
C VAL A 578 22.38 0.36 30.95
N GLY A 579 23.17 1.36 30.55
CA GLY A 579 24.53 1.58 31.05
C GLY A 579 25.60 0.82 30.27
N VAL A 580 25.49 0.80 28.94
CA VAL A 580 26.53 0.28 28.04
C VAL A 580 27.83 1.10 28.18
N SER A 581 28.98 0.47 27.89
CA SER A 581 30.29 1.09 28.08
C SER A 581 30.44 2.44 27.34
N ALA A 582 31.12 3.39 28.00
CA ALA A 582 31.32 4.73 27.46
C ALA A 582 32.12 4.74 26.14
N GLU A 583 32.95 3.73 25.89
CA GLU A 583 33.69 3.56 24.63
C GLU A 583 32.76 3.28 23.46
N LYS A 584 31.84 2.31 23.60
CA LYS A 584 30.83 2.00 22.58
C LYS A 584 29.94 3.22 22.32
N LEU A 585 29.51 3.91 23.38
CA LEU A 585 28.72 5.13 23.25
C LEU A 585 29.47 6.26 22.53
N ARG A 586 30.77 6.44 22.78
CA ARG A 586 31.61 7.43 22.07
C ARG A 586 31.76 7.08 20.59
N ALA A 587 32.01 5.82 20.25
CA ALA A 587 32.09 5.36 18.87
C ALA A 587 30.76 5.59 18.12
N SER A 588 29.63 5.24 18.72
CA SER A 588 28.31 5.48 18.14
C SER A 588 27.96 6.97 18.03
N ALA A 589 28.40 7.81 18.96
CA ALA A 589 28.22 9.26 18.88
C ALA A 589 29.02 9.88 17.73
N ALA A 590 30.26 9.42 17.49
CA ALA A 590 31.04 9.83 16.32
C ALA A 590 30.32 9.41 15.02
N ARG A 591 29.82 8.16 14.98
CA ARG A 591 29.05 7.66 13.84
C ARG A 591 27.76 8.45 13.57
N LEU A 592 27.06 8.89 14.62
CA LEU A 592 25.90 9.78 14.49
C LEU A 592 26.27 11.12 13.86
N ALA A 593 27.43 11.68 14.22
CA ALA A 593 27.91 12.93 13.62
C ALA A 593 28.21 12.75 12.11
N GLU A 594 28.83 11.63 11.72
CA GLU A 594 29.07 11.28 10.32
C GLU A 594 27.77 11.15 9.53
N LEU A 595 26.77 10.44 10.07
CA LEU A 595 25.46 10.29 9.43
C LEU A 595 24.73 11.63 9.30
N ALA A 596 24.79 12.49 10.32
CA ALA A 596 24.21 13.83 10.26
C ALA A 596 24.91 14.71 9.21
N GLU A 597 26.23 14.61 9.05
CA GLU A 597 26.96 15.32 8.00
C GLU A 597 26.60 14.79 6.60
N HIS A 598 26.45 13.47 6.46
CA HIS A 598 25.95 12.85 5.23
C HIS A 598 24.54 13.34 4.85
N GLU A 599 23.61 13.38 5.81
CA GLU A 599 22.26 13.92 5.61
C GLU A 599 22.28 15.39 5.18
N ARG A 600 23.13 16.22 5.81
CA ARG A 600 23.30 17.63 5.41
C ARG A 600 23.80 17.76 3.98
N ARG A 601 24.78 16.94 3.56
CA ARG A 601 25.28 16.91 2.17
C ARG A 601 24.18 16.49 1.20
N CYS A 602 23.42 15.44 1.52
CA CYS A 602 22.25 15.01 0.76
C CYS A 602 21.20 16.13 0.62
N ALA A 603 20.86 16.80 1.72
CA ALA A 603 19.91 17.91 1.73
C ALA A 603 20.39 19.10 0.89
N LEU A 604 21.69 19.41 0.91
CA LEU A 604 22.28 20.47 0.09
C LEU A 604 22.15 20.15 -1.40
N ILE A 605 22.47 18.92 -1.82
CA ILE A 605 22.30 18.52 -3.23
C ILE A 605 20.82 18.50 -3.61
N ALA A 606 19.94 17.98 -2.75
CA ALA A 606 18.50 18.00 -2.97
C ALA A 606 17.97 19.42 -3.14
N GLY A 607 18.46 20.37 -2.32
CA GLY A 607 18.15 21.79 -2.43
C GLY A 607 18.64 22.40 -3.75
N ASN A 608 19.85 22.05 -4.20
CA ASN A 608 20.37 22.50 -5.49
C ASN A 608 19.56 21.94 -6.67
N ILE A 609 19.17 20.66 -6.61
CA ILE A 609 18.30 20.05 -7.62
C ILE A 609 16.95 20.77 -7.65
N ARG A 610 16.30 20.98 -6.49
CA ARG A 610 15.02 21.71 -6.39
C ARG A 610 15.08 23.10 -7.03
N ARG A 611 16.18 23.84 -6.84
CA ARG A 611 16.36 25.17 -7.47
C ARG A 611 16.50 25.10 -8.98
N ILE A 612 16.96 23.97 -9.53
CA ILE A 612 17.18 23.77 -10.96
C ILE A 612 15.95 23.20 -11.66
N LEU A 613 15.07 22.46 -10.97
CA LEU A 613 13.85 21.90 -11.58
C LEU A 613 13.05 22.93 -12.40
N PRO A 614 12.81 24.18 -11.95
CA PRO A 614 12.09 25.19 -12.75
C PRO A 614 12.84 25.64 -14.02
N VAL A 615 14.17 25.54 -14.01
CA VAL A 615 15.07 25.98 -15.10
C VAL A 615 15.55 24.79 -15.95
N LEU A 616 15.14 23.56 -15.62
CA LEU A 616 15.60 22.32 -16.24
C LEU A 616 15.42 22.29 -17.76
N ARG A 617 14.34 22.91 -18.26
CA ARG A 617 14.07 23.07 -19.70
C ARG A 617 15.16 23.87 -20.42
N LYS A 618 15.78 24.84 -19.75
CA LYS A 618 16.82 25.70 -20.32
C LYS A 618 18.23 25.12 -20.12
N GLU A 619 18.49 24.51 -18.97
CA GLU A 619 19.83 24.09 -18.56
C GLU A 619 19.90 22.63 -18.06
N PRO A 620 19.59 21.63 -18.91
CA PRO A 620 19.52 20.22 -18.49
C PRO A 620 20.86 19.65 -18.01
N TRP A 621 21.99 20.16 -18.51
CA TRP A 621 23.34 19.72 -18.10
C TRP A 621 23.64 20.03 -16.63
N ARG A 622 23.06 21.11 -16.06
CA ARG A 622 23.26 21.43 -14.64
C ARG A 622 22.65 20.35 -13.76
N PHE A 623 21.44 19.89 -14.09
CA PHE A 623 20.81 18.78 -13.37
C PHE A 623 21.64 17.50 -13.49
N GLN A 624 22.15 17.18 -14.68
CA GLN A 624 23.02 16.00 -14.86
C GLN A 624 24.25 16.06 -13.94
N HIS A 625 24.90 17.22 -13.84
CA HIS A 625 26.02 17.42 -12.91
C HIS A 625 25.63 17.18 -11.44
N TYR A 626 24.47 17.69 -10.98
CA TYR A 626 24.02 17.43 -9.60
C TYR A 626 23.55 15.98 -9.39
N ALA A 627 22.98 15.33 -10.41
CA ALA A 627 22.60 13.93 -10.35
C ALA A 627 23.84 13.02 -10.28
N GLU A 628 24.92 13.36 -10.99
CA GLU A 628 26.22 12.68 -10.87
C GLU A 628 26.84 12.89 -9.50
N ALA A 629 26.82 14.12 -8.98
CA ALA A 629 27.24 14.41 -7.61
C ALA A 629 26.38 13.67 -6.57
N ALA A 630 25.09 13.45 -6.84
CA ALA A 630 24.24 12.64 -5.98
C ALA A 630 24.67 11.16 -5.98
N LYS A 631 25.04 10.59 -7.13
CA LYS A 631 25.47 9.17 -7.22
C LYS A 631 26.64 8.82 -6.30
N SER A 632 27.59 9.73 -6.09
CA SER A 632 28.73 9.49 -5.18
C SER A 632 28.34 9.51 -3.69
N MET A 633 27.14 9.97 -3.34
CA MET A 633 26.61 10.03 -1.98
C MET A 633 25.68 8.85 -1.64
N SER A 634 25.80 7.72 -2.33
CA SER A 634 25.00 6.53 -1.99
C SER A 634 25.39 5.99 -0.60
N PRO A 635 24.42 5.67 0.27
CA PRO A 635 22.97 5.70 0.05
C PRO A 635 22.34 7.10 0.20
N TRP A 636 21.30 7.36 -0.60
CA TRP A 636 20.60 8.66 -0.62
C TRP A 636 19.61 8.82 0.53
N SER A 637 19.41 10.06 0.97
CA SER A 637 18.22 10.44 1.74
C SER A 637 16.97 10.38 0.86
N GLN A 638 15.80 10.10 1.44
CA GLN A 638 14.51 10.08 0.72
C GLN A 638 14.22 11.39 -0.04
N GLU A 639 14.54 12.55 0.55
CA GLU A 639 14.37 13.84 -0.13
C GLU A 639 15.22 13.96 -1.41
N LEU A 640 16.48 13.54 -1.34
CA LEU A 640 17.39 13.55 -2.49
C LEU A 640 16.92 12.58 -3.57
N GLU A 641 16.48 11.39 -3.19
CA GLU A 641 15.94 10.38 -4.11
C GLU A 641 14.70 10.92 -4.86
N GLN A 642 13.75 11.51 -4.14
CA GLN A 642 12.57 12.15 -4.75
C GLN A 642 12.96 13.28 -5.72
N CYS A 643 13.90 14.15 -5.32
CA CYS A 643 14.34 15.25 -6.17
C CYS A 643 15.04 14.75 -7.44
N VAL A 644 15.90 13.73 -7.32
CA VAL A 644 16.58 13.10 -8.46
C VAL A 644 15.56 12.41 -9.36
N GLY A 645 14.60 11.66 -8.80
CA GLY A 645 13.53 11.00 -9.56
C GLY A 645 12.69 11.98 -10.35
N GLN A 646 12.17 13.03 -9.69
CA GLN A 646 11.40 14.10 -10.35
C GLN A 646 12.20 14.79 -11.46
N GLY A 647 13.49 15.08 -11.22
CA GLY A 647 14.34 15.69 -12.22
C GLY A 647 14.61 14.77 -13.41
N GLN A 648 14.79 13.47 -13.19
CA GLN A 648 14.95 12.48 -14.26
C GLN A 648 13.68 12.36 -15.11
N GLU A 649 12.49 12.26 -14.48
CA GLU A 649 11.22 12.22 -15.20
C GLU A 649 10.99 13.46 -16.06
N LEU A 650 11.27 14.65 -15.52
CA LEU A 650 11.16 15.89 -16.29
C LEU A 650 12.19 15.95 -17.42
N LEU A 651 13.41 15.45 -17.21
CA LEU A 651 14.43 15.39 -18.25
C LEU A 651 14.02 14.46 -19.40
N VAL A 652 13.41 13.30 -19.10
CA VAL A 652 12.83 12.41 -20.12
C VAL A 652 11.72 13.11 -20.89
N LYS A 653 10.77 13.76 -20.20
CA LYS A 653 9.69 14.54 -20.85
C LYS A 653 10.25 15.63 -21.78
N ILE A 654 11.29 16.35 -21.34
CA ILE A 654 11.96 17.39 -22.16
C ILE A 654 12.61 16.77 -23.39
N GLN A 655 13.28 15.62 -23.25
CA GLN A 655 13.89 14.92 -24.39
C GLN A 655 12.83 14.43 -25.39
N GLU A 656 11.69 13.93 -24.91
CA GLU A 656 10.56 13.55 -25.76
C GLU A 656 9.92 14.75 -26.47
N GLU A 657 9.71 15.87 -25.77
CA GLU A 657 9.24 17.13 -26.36
C GLU A 657 10.21 17.63 -27.45
N GLN A 658 11.53 17.61 -27.18
CA GLN A 658 12.55 17.98 -28.17
C GLN A 658 12.58 17.03 -29.37
N LYS A 659 12.40 15.72 -29.15
CA LYS A 659 12.31 14.73 -30.23
C LYS A 659 11.08 14.99 -31.10
N LYS A 660 9.91 15.22 -30.48
CA LYS A 660 8.66 15.59 -31.19
C LYS A 660 8.81 16.89 -31.98
N LEU A 661 9.48 17.90 -31.41
CA LEU A 661 9.80 19.15 -32.10
C LEU A 661 10.67 18.92 -33.33
N LYS A 662 11.77 18.16 -33.20
CA LYS A 662 12.67 17.83 -34.32
C LYS A 662 11.95 17.04 -35.41
N GLU A 663 11.12 16.07 -35.05
CA GLU A 663 10.32 15.29 -35.99
C GLU A 663 9.29 16.18 -36.72
N ALA A 664 8.55 17.03 -35.99
CA ALA A 664 7.59 17.95 -36.59
C ALA A 664 8.27 18.98 -37.49
N GLN A 665 9.41 19.53 -37.08
CA GLN A 665 10.23 20.43 -37.88
C GLN A 665 10.72 19.75 -39.15
N HIS A 666 11.23 18.51 -39.07
CA HIS A 666 11.67 17.75 -40.23
C HIS A 666 10.50 17.45 -41.19
N VAL A 667 9.34 17.06 -40.68
CA VAL A 667 8.13 16.83 -41.51
C VAL A 667 7.69 18.11 -42.20
N LEU A 668 7.67 19.25 -41.50
CA LEU A 668 7.32 20.54 -42.10
C LEU A 668 8.36 20.98 -43.15
N GLN A 669 9.66 20.91 -42.85
CA GLN A 669 10.71 21.26 -43.81
C GLN A 669 10.68 20.36 -45.05
N SER A 670 10.53 19.05 -44.88
CA SER A 670 10.47 18.11 -46.00
C SER A 670 9.20 18.27 -46.84
N THR A 671 8.06 18.61 -46.24
CA THR A 671 6.83 18.93 -46.99
C THR A 671 6.97 20.24 -47.76
N ILE A 672 7.52 21.30 -47.16
CA ILE A 672 7.81 22.57 -47.86
C ILE A 672 8.76 22.31 -49.04
N LYS A 673 9.89 21.63 -48.81
CA LYS A 673 10.85 21.29 -49.89
C LYS A 673 10.21 20.47 -51.00
N ARG A 674 9.42 19.45 -50.67
CA ARG A 674 8.69 18.65 -51.68
C ARG A 674 7.73 19.50 -52.49
N ILE A 675 7.06 20.47 -51.86
CA ILE A 675 6.15 21.39 -52.53
C ILE A 675 6.92 22.35 -53.44
N GLU A 676 8.06 22.87 -53.01
CA GLU A 676 8.93 23.71 -53.85
C GLU A 676 9.50 22.94 -55.04
N GLU A 677 10.00 21.73 -54.82
CA GLU A 677 10.49 20.83 -55.87
C GLU A 677 9.37 20.48 -56.85
N ALA A 678 8.20 20.06 -56.36
CA ALA A 678 7.02 19.79 -57.19
C ALA A 678 6.59 21.03 -57.97
N ARG A 679 6.69 22.22 -57.37
CA ARG A 679 6.37 23.50 -58.03
C ARG A 679 7.36 23.80 -59.15
N SER A 680 8.65 23.56 -58.92
CA SER A 680 9.70 23.75 -59.94
C SER A 680 9.57 22.77 -61.11
N LYS A 681 9.09 21.55 -60.84
CA LYS A 681 8.86 20.49 -61.83
C LYS A 681 7.50 20.58 -62.51
N GLY A 682 6.55 21.35 -61.96
CA GLY A 682 5.17 21.41 -62.44
C GLY A 682 4.29 20.23 -62.03
N GLU A 683 4.72 19.42 -61.05
CA GLU A 683 4.09 18.16 -60.61
C GLU A 683 3.41 18.32 -59.24
N LEU A 684 2.65 19.40 -59.06
CA LEU A 684 2.09 19.71 -57.77
C LEU A 684 0.82 18.90 -57.49
N THR A 685 0.95 17.82 -56.71
CA THR A 685 -0.17 16.94 -56.42
C THR A 685 -1.09 17.49 -55.33
N GLY A 686 -2.39 17.20 -55.44
CA GLY A 686 -3.37 17.57 -54.42
C GLY A 686 -3.07 16.97 -53.04
N GLU A 687 -2.39 15.82 -52.99
CA GLU A 687 -1.96 15.17 -51.75
C GLU A 687 -0.90 15.97 -50.99
N LEU A 688 0.10 16.53 -51.70
CA LEU A 688 1.11 17.38 -51.08
C LEU A 688 0.48 18.67 -50.51
N LEU A 689 -0.51 19.23 -51.22
CA LEU A 689 -1.28 20.38 -50.74
C LEU A 689 -2.16 20.05 -49.54
N ALA A 690 -2.74 18.85 -49.47
CA ALA A 690 -3.51 18.40 -48.33
C ALA A 690 -2.64 18.08 -47.11
N ALA A 691 -1.39 17.64 -47.33
CA ALA A 691 -0.43 17.33 -46.27
C ALA A 691 0.13 18.59 -45.57
N LEU A 692 0.27 19.72 -46.29
CA LEU A 692 0.85 20.95 -45.74
C LEU A 692 0.06 21.54 -44.55
N PRO A 693 -1.29 21.67 -44.58
CA PRO A 693 -2.06 22.07 -43.42
C PRO A 693 -1.86 21.16 -42.21
N ALA A 694 -1.84 19.84 -42.41
CA ALA A 694 -1.60 18.88 -41.33
C ALA A 694 -0.19 19.01 -40.75
N ALA A 695 0.83 19.23 -41.59
CA ALA A 695 2.19 19.49 -41.17
C ALA A 695 2.33 20.83 -40.41
N LEU A 696 1.59 21.87 -40.83
CA LEU A 696 1.55 23.17 -40.15
C LEU A 696 0.88 23.08 -38.78
N GLU A 697 -0.25 22.38 -38.67
CA GLU A 697 -0.92 22.18 -37.37
C GLU A 697 -0.06 21.32 -36.43
N LYS A 698 0.56 20.25 -36.93
CA LYS A 698 1.52 19.44 -36.16
C LYS A 698 2.74 20.28 -35.72
N GLY A 699 3.25 21.15 -36.60
CA GLY A 699 4.36 22.05 -36.30
C GLY A 699 4.02 23.10 -35.24
N LYS A 700 2.82 23.70 -35.30
CA LYS A 700 2.32 24.64 -34.28
C LYS A 700 2.20 23.95 -32.92
N GLY A 701 1.59 22.76 -32.89
CA GLY A 701 1.41 21.99 -31.65
C GLY A 701 2.74 21.57 -31.00
N ALA A 702 3.79 21.36 -31.80
CA ALA A 702 5.12 20.97 -31.31
C ALA A 702 6.06 22.17 -31.04
N GLY A 703 5.63 23.41 -31.28
CA GLY A 703 6.45 24.61 -31.04
C GLY A 703 7.60 24.79 -32.04
N VAL A 704 7.41 24.40 -33.30
CA VAL A 704 8.38 24.65 -34.39
C VAL A 704 8.58 26.16 -34.62
N SER A 705 9.76 26.57 -35.10
CA SER A 705 10.10 27.99 -35.27
C SER A 705 9.06 28.77 -36.10
N GLU A 706 8.72 29.98 -35.64
CA GLU A 706 7.72 30.83 -36.30
C GLU A 706 8.08 31.16 -37.74
N GLU A 707 9.37 31.27 -38.05
CA GLU A 707 9.86 31.52 -39.42
C GLU A 707 9.43 30.42 -40.39
N LEU A 708 9.62 29.14 -39.99
CA LEU A 708 9.26 27.99 -40.81
C LEU A 708 7.74 27.83 -40.92
N LEU A 709 7.01 28.12 -39.85
CA LEU A 709 5.55 28.17 -39.87
C LEU A 709 5.04 29.27 -40.80
N ARG A 710 5.67 30.46 -40.78
CA ARG A 710 5.33 31.59 -41.65
C ARG A 710 5.60 31.26 -43.11
N GLU A 711 6.73 30.61 -43.40
CA GLU A 711 7.09 30.11 -44.73
C GLU A 711 6.05 29.12 -45.25
N GLY A 712 5.72 28.07 -44.49
CA GLY A 712 4.69 27.10 -44.88
C GLY A 712 3.30 27.74 -45.06
N GLN A 713 2.91 28.69 -44.20
CA GLN A 713 1.67 29.46 -44.38
C GLN A 713 1.69 30.34 -45.63
N GLN A 714 2.83 30.92 -45.97
CA GLN A 714 3.00 31.75 -47.16
C GLN A 714 2.81 30.91 -48.42
N HIS A 715 3.45 29.74 -48.51
CA HIS A 715 3.20 28.78 -49.60
C HIS A 715 1.72 28.43 -49.70
N MET A 716 1.06 28.10 -48.58
CA MET A 716 -0.38 27.79 -48.58
C MET A 716 -1.25 28.96 -49.11
N LYS A 717 -0.92 30.21 -48.75
CA LYS A 717 -1.62 31.40 -49.26
C LYS A 717 -1.40 31.58 -50.76
N ASP A 718 -0.18 31.39 -51.23
CA ASP A 718 0.17 31.49 -52.64
C ASP A 718 -0.57 30.43 -53.45
N PHE A 719 -0.69 29.19 -52.95
CA PHE A 719 -1.51 28.15 -53.58
C PHE A 719 -3.00 28.49 -53.63
N LYS A 720 -3.57 29.02 -52.53
CA LYS A 720 -4.97 29.46 -52.54
C LYS A 720 -5.19 30.57 -53.55
N ARG A 721 -4.26 31.52 -53.66
CA ARG A 721 -4.31 32.60 -54.65
C ARG A 721 -4.25 32.06 -56.08
N GLU A 722 -3.30 31.16 -56.37
CA GLU A 722 -3.18 30.50 -57.67
C GLU A 722 -4.45 29.70 -58.02
N GLY A 723 -5.01 28.94 -57.06
CA GLY A 723 -6.26 28.20 -57.22
C GLY A 723 -7.47 29.10 -57.52
N CYS A 724 -7.60 30.23 -56.80
CA CYS A 724 -8.63 31.23 -57.08
C CYS A 724 -8.44 31.87 -58.47
N GLN A 725 -7.22 32.25 -58.83
CA GLN A 725 -6.92 32.80 -60.16
C GLN A 725 -7.27 31.82 -61.27
N ARG A 726 -6.94 30.53 -61.08
CA ARG A 726 -7.31 29.46 -62.02
C ARG A 726 -8.81 29.30 -62.13
N SER A 727 -9.55 29.26 -61.01
CA SER A 727 -11.01 29.18 -61.02
C SER A 727 -11.68 30.36 -61.73
N VAL A 728 -11.17 31.58 -61.51
CA VAL A 728 -11.64 32.79 -62.21
C VAL A 728 -11.35 32.69 -63.71
N ALA A 729 -10.15 32.24 -64.11
CA ALA A 729 -9.81 32.04 -65.51
C ALA A 729 -10.67 30.96 -66.18
N GLU A 730 -10.95 29.85 -65.48
CA GLU A 730 -11.86 28.80 -65.94
C GLU A 730 -13.29 29.31 -66.09
N HIS A 731 -13.77 30.11 -65.14
CA HIS A 731 -15.10 30.72 -65.22
C HIS A 731 -15.19 31.71 -66.38
N ARG A 732 -14.16 32.55 -66.57
CA ARG A 732 -14.07 33.47 -67.72
C ARG A 732 -14.06 32.72 -69.04
N LEU A 733 -13.34 31.59 -69.12
CA LEU A 733 -13.37 30.70 -70.28
C LEU A 733 -14.78 30.12 -70.51
N LYS A 734 -15.49 29.68 -69.47
CA LYS A 734 -16.90 29.23 -69.59
C LYS A 734 -17.81 30.33 -70.13
N LEU A 735 -17.68 31.56 -69.62
CA LEU A 735 -18.47 32.70 -70.10
C LEU A 735 -18.15 33.01 -71.56
N ALA A 736 -16.88 33.01 -71.95
CA ALA A 736 -16.44 33.21 -73.33
C ALA A 736 -16.96 32.10 -74.27
N LEU A 737 -16.97 30.85 -73.80
CA LEU A 737 -17.53 29.70 -74.53
C LEU A 737 -19.03 29.85 -74.77
N ASN A 738 -19.76 30.25 -73.73
CA ASN A 738 -21.20 30.48 -73.82
C ASN A 738 -21.53 31.65 -74.77
N ALA A 739 -20.72 32.72 -74.73
CA ALA A 739 -20.85 33.87 -75.61
C ALA A 739 -20.37 33.60 -77.05
N ARG A 740 -19.63 32.51 -77.27
CA ARG A 740 -19.00 32.15 -78.56
C ARG A 740 -18.09 33.25 -79.13
N ASP A 741 -17.41 33.99 -78.24
CA ASP A 741 -16.46 35.04 -78.63
C ASP A 741 -15.07 34.44 -78.86
N HIS A 742 -14.66 34.36 -80.14
CA HIS A 742 -13.39 33.74 -80.53
C HIS A 742 -12.17 34.36 -79.84
N ALA A 743 -12.08 35.69 -79.78
CA ALA A 743 -10.91 36.38 -79.23
C ALA A 743 -10.80 36.18 -77.72
N GLU A 744 -11.94 36.19 -77.03
CA GLU A 744 -11.99 36.03 -75.58
C GLU A 744 -11.80 34.57 -75.15
N ILE A 745 -12.27 33.60 -75.93
CA ILE A 745 -11.99 32.17 -75.71
C ILE A 745 -10.48 31.93 -75.79
N GLU A 746 -9.79 32.43 -76.81
CA GLU A 746 -8.33 32.27 -76.92
C GLU A 746 -7.55 32.94 -75.79
N ARG A 747 -7.94 34.17 -75.41
CA ARG A 747 -7.30 34.91 -74.32
C ARG A 747 -7.49 34.18 -72.99
N SER A 748 -8.71 33.72 -72.72
CA SER A 748 -9.03 32.96 -71.51
C SER A 748 -8.37 31.59 -71.51
N MET A 749 -8.27 30.90 -72.65
CA MET A 749 -7.51 29.65 -72.78
C MET A 749 -6.01 29.86 -72.50
N ARG A 750 -5.41 30.94 -73.01
CA ARG A 750 -4.01 31.29 -72.72
C ARG A 750 -3.80 31.55 -71.23
N GLN A 751 -4.75 32.24 -70.59
CA GLN A 751 -4.70 32.50 -69.15
C GLN A 751 -4.87 31.21 -68.32
N VAL A 752 -5.82 30.34 -68.67
CA VAL A 752 -5.98 29.01 -68.06
C VAL A 752 -4.76 28.13 -68.30
N ARG A 753 -4.10 28.20 -69.46
CA ARG A 753 -2.83 27.49 -69.72
C ARG A 753 -1.67 28.04 -68.89
N ALA A 754 -1.54 29.37 -68.78
CA ALA A 754 -0.50 30.00 -67.99
C ALA A 754 -0.62 29.67 -66.49
N LEU A 755 -1.85 29.57 -65.98
CA LEU A 755 -2.14 29.17 -64.60
C LEU A 755 -2.24 27.64 -64.42
N GLY A 756 -2.41 26.91 -65.52
CA GLY A 756 -2.65 25.47 -65.59
C GLY A 756 -1.47 24.67 -66.16
N ILE A 757 -0.26 25.25 -66.16
CA ILE A 757 0.98 24.55 -66.51
C ILE A 757 1.15 23.25 -65.67
N PHE A 758 0.44 23.16 -64.54
CA PHE A 758 0.55 22.11 -63.54
C PHE A 758 -0.21 20.79 -63.79
N ASP A 759 -1.02 20.63 -64.85
CA ASP A 759 -1.81 19.37 -65.02
C ASP A 759 -1.71 18.67 -66.39
N ILE A 760 -1.22 19.32 -67.44
CA ILE A 760 -1.51 18.85 -68.81
C ILE A 760 -0.36 18.02 -69.44
N LYS A 761 0.86 18.06 -68.88
CA LYS A 761 2.01 17.33 -69.47
C LYS A 761 2.38 15.99 -68.81
N SER A 762 1.82 15.65 -67.65
CA SER A 762 2.19 14.41 -66.93
C SER A 762 1.66 13.10 -67.54
N LEU A 763 0.82 13.15 -68.58
CA LEU A 763 0.29 11.93 -69.24
C LEU A 763 0.88 11.67 -70.64
N GLY A 764 1.85 12.49 -71.09
CA GLY A 764 2.45 12.37 -72.43
C GLY A 764 3.82 11.70 -72.50
N GLY A 765 4.44 11.35 -71.37
CA GLY A 765 5.76 10.72 -71.32
C GLY A 765 5.66 9.20 -71.20
N GLY A 766 6.12 8.47 -72.21
CA GLY A 766 5.99 7.02 -72.33
C GLY A 766 6.60 6.22 -71.17
N GLY A 767 5.84 5.22 -70.70
CA GLY A 767 6.30 4.23 -69.73
C GLY A 767 5.21 3.22 -69.40
N ALA A 768 5.28 2.06 -70.05
CA ALA A 768 4.68 0.75 -69.73
C ALA A 768 3.32 0.70 -68.99
N GLN A 769 2.30 0.31 -69.77
CA GLN A 769 1.15 -0.54 -69.42
C GLN A 769 1.04 -1.00 -67.95
N SER A 770 0.16 -0.36 -67.18
CA SER A 770 -0.52 -1.01 -66.06
C SER A 770 -2.01 -1.07 -66.36
N ALA A 771 -2.47 -2.26 -66.75
CA ALA A 771 -3.83 -2.56 -67.12
C ALA A 771 -4.63 -2.97 -65.89
N ARG A 772 -5.41 -2.04 -65.32
CA ARG A 772 -6.81 -2.24 -64.88
C ARG A 772 -7.26 -1.10 -63.96
N GLY A 773 -8.19 -0.31 -64.47
CA GLY A 773 -9.32 0.17 -63.68
C GLY A 773 -9.05 1.28 -62.67
N ASP A 774 -8.63 2.46 -63.13
CA ASP A 774 -9.26 3.69 -62.65
C ASP A 774 -9.04 4.79 -63.68
N ARG A 775 -10.09 5.10 -64.46
CA ARG A 775 -10.05 6.20 -65.43
C ARG A 775 -10.12 7.48 -64.61
N ALA A 776 -8.97 7.99 -64.19
CA ALA A 776 -8.85 9.31 -63.60
C ALA A 776 -9.57 10.30 -64.52
N GLU A 777 -10.71 10.83 -64.05
CA GLU A 777 -11.48 11.78 -64.84
C GLU A 777 -10.58 12.97 -65.19
N PRO A 778 -10.48 13.37 -66.48
CA PRO A 778 -9.68 14.52 -66.85
C PRO A 778 -10.17 15.75 -66.07
N SER A 779 -9.22 16.53 -65.55
CA SER A 779 -9.50 17.69 -64.71
C SER A 779 -10.56 18.60 -65.36
N LYS A 780 -11.42 19.23 -64.55
CA LYS A 780 -12.49 20.12 -65.06
C LYS A 780 -11.94 21.17 -66.04
N SER A 781 -10.73 21.67 -65.80
CA SER A 781 -9.98 22.53 -66.72
C SER A 781 -9.64 21.86 -68.05
N ALA A 782 -9.17 20.60 -68.06
CA ALA A 782 -8.84 19.90 -69.29
C ALA A 782 -10.07 19.71 -70.17
N ARG A 783 -11.20 19.28 -69.57
CA ARG A 783 -12.49 19.19 -70.28
C ARG A 783 -12.93 20.54 -70.85
N LEU A 784 -12.79 21.63 -70.10
CA LEU A 784 -13.10 22.98 -70.57
C LEU A 784 -12.20 23.43 -71.71
N MET A 785 -10.91 23.11 -71.64
CA MET A 785 -9.93 23.45 -72.68
C MET A 785 -10.17 22.65 -73.97
N GLU A 786 -10.60 21.39 -73.87
CA GLU A 786 -11.01 20.57 -75.01
C GLU A 786 -12.28 21.14 -75.68
N VAL A 787 -13.29 21.46 -74.88
CA VAL A 787 -14.53 22.12 -75.36
C VAL A 787 -14.21 23.48 -75.99
N ALA A 788 -13.28 24.24 -75.41
CA ALA A 788 -12.81 25.50 -75.98
C ALA A 788 -12.07 25.32 -77.30
N SER A 789 -11.24 24.29 -77.41
CA SER A 789 -10.53 23.98 -78.64
C SER A 789 -11.48 23.53 -79.75
N SER A 790 -12.50 22.74 -79.43
CA SER A 790 -13.50 22.31 -80.41
C SER A 790 -14.41 23.45 -80.85
N THR A 791 -14.87 24.30 -79.93
CA THR A 791 -15.65 25.49 -80.26
C THR A 791 -14.86 26.52 -81.07
N LEU A 792 -13.58 26.76 -80.78
CA LEU A 792 -12.73 27.60 -81.63
C LEU A 792 -12.66 27.08 -83.06
N ARG A 793 -12.46 25.76 -83.25
CA ARG A 793 -12.51 25.13 -84.59
C ARG A 793 -13.87 25.34 -85.27
N HIS A 794 -14.97 25.13 -84.56
CA HIS A 794 -16.30 25.36 -85.12
C HIS A 794 -16.55 26.82 -85.49
N LEU A 795 -16.05 27.77 -84.70
CA LEU A 795 -16.16 29.20 -84.99
C LEU A 795 -15.28 29.62 -86.17
N SER A 796 -14.07 29.07 -86.30
CA SER A 796 -13.22 29.30 -87.47
C SER A 796 -13.84 28.72 -88.74
N ASP A 797 -14.40 27.50 -88.66
CA ASP A 797 -15.07 26.86 -89.80
C ASP A 797 -16.33 27.63 -90.21
N ALA A 798 -17.12 28.11 -89.23
CA ALA A 798 -18.30 28.93 -89.50
C ALA A 798 -17.93 30.29 -90.12
N ALA A 799 -16.84 30.92 -89.67
CA ALA A 799 -16.33 32.16 -90.25
C ALA A 799 -15.82 31.94 -91.70
N ALA A 800 -15.10 30.85 -91.95
CA ALA A 800 -14.64 30.47 -93.28
C ALA A 800 -15.82 30.21 -94.23
N ARG A 801 -16.83 29.45 -93.80
CA ARG A 801 -18.07 29.23 -94.58
C ARG A 801 -18.80 30.53 -94.88
N ARG A 802 -18.88 31.45 -93.92
CA ARG A 802 -19.47 32.79 -94.13
C ARG A 802 -18.69 33.59 -95.16
N GLN A 803 -17.36 33.57 -95.13
CA GLN A 803 -16.53 34.24 -96.13
C GLN A 803 -16.72 33.66 -97.53
N VAL A 804 -16.74 32.33 -97.66
CA VAL A 804 -17.00 31.65 -98.94
C VAL A 804 -18.39 32.00 -99.47
N ALA A 805 -19.44 31.90 -98.64
CA ALA A 805 -20.80 32.24 -99.06
C ALA A 805 -20.95 33.74 -99.40
N ALA A 806 -20.24 34.63 -98.71
CA ALA A 806 -20.20 36.06 -99.03
C ALA A 806 -19.49 36.31 -100.37
N ALA A 807 -18.38 35.62 -100.63
CA ALA A 807 -17.64 35.71 -101.89
C ALA A 807 -18.47 35.18 -103.07
N SER A 808 -19.11 34.01 -102.93
CA SER A 808 -20.02 33.46 -103.94
C SER A 808 -21.20 34.40 -104.23
N LEU A 809 -21.78 35.01 -103.19
CA LEU A 809 -22.88 35.96 -103.37
C LEU A 809 -22.41 37.26 -104.04
N GLN A 810 -21.21 37.77 -103.69
CA GLN A 810 -20.58 38.91 -104.36
C GLN A 810 -20.24 38.59 -105.82
N GLN A 811 -19.78 37.38 -106.11
CA GLN A 811 -19.50 36.90 -107.45
C GLN A 811 -20.79 36.87 -108.28
N CYS A 812 -21.89 36.30 -107.76
CA CYS A 812 -23.19 36.37 -108.42
C CYS A 812 -23.66 37.83 -108.65
N ILE A 813 -23.46 38.72 -107.67
CA ILE A 813 -23.76 40.14 -107.83
C ILE A 813 -22.89 40.73 -108.95
N SER A 814 -21.61 40.40 -109.04
CA SER A 814 -20.66 41.02 -109.98
C SER A 814 -20.82 40.49 -111.40
N GLU A 815 -20.93 39.18 -111.57
CA GLU A 815 -21.03 38.47 -112.86
C GLU A 815 -22.34 38.76 -113.61
N GLY A 816 -23.40 39.16 -112.92
CA GLY A 816 -24.65 39.60 -113.57
C GLY A 816 -24.52 40.88 -114.43
N GLY A 817 -23.34 41.49 -114.52
CA GLY A 817 -23.06 42.66 -115.37
C GLY A 817 -22.07 42.44 -116.51
N SER A 818 -21.56 41.22 -116.71
CA SER A 818 -20.56 40.94 -117.74
C SER A 818 -21.03 39.79 -118.63
N ASP A 819 -21.64 40.11 -119.78
CA ASP A 819 -21.97 39.16 -120.85
C ASP A 819 -20.70 38.69 -121.61
N SER A 820 -19.65 38.34 -120.86
CA SER A 820 -18.48 37.65 -121.38
C SER A 820 -18.60 36.18 -120.98
N ILE A 821 -19.44 35.45 -121.72
CA ILE A 821 -19.40 33.98 -121.75
C ILE A 821 -18.02 33.61 -122.31
N ALA A 822 -17.04 33.48 -121.43
CA ALA A 822 -15.84 32.73 -121.74
C ALA A 822 -16.28 31.26 -121.88
N LEU A 823 -16.30 30.81 -123.13
CA LEU A 823 -16.53 29.43 -123.51
C LEU A 823 -15.70 28.49 -122.62
N PRO A 824 -16.31 27.54 -121.89
CA PRO A 824 -15.58 26.36 -121.46
C PRO A 824 -15.19 25.54 -122.72
N PRO A 825 -14.02 24.89 -122.74
CA PRO A 825 -13.66 23.98 -123.81
C PRO A 825 -14.59 22.77 -123.74
N VAL A 826 -15.57 22.71 -124.63
CA VAL A 826 -16.40 21.51 -124.82
C VAL A 826 -15.62 20.55 -125.71
N GLU A 827 -15.15 19.46 -125.11
CA GLU A 827 -14.85 18.26 -125.87
C GLU A 827 -16.13 17.75 -126.54
N ARG A 828 -15.99 17.55 -127.85
CA ARG A 828 -16.95 16.99 -128.81
C ARG A 828 -17.71 15.80 -128.22
N SER A 829 -19.03 15.79 -128.36
CA SER A 829 -19.67 14.64 -129.00
C SER A 829 -20.98 14.99 -129.67
N MET A 830 -21.13 14.40 -130.85
CA MET A 830 -21.97 14.77 -131.99
C MET A 830 -23.44 14.37 -131.87
N MET A 831 -24.22 14.93 -132.81
CA MET A 831 -25.61 14.64 -133.22
C MET A 831 -26.67 15.40 -132.41
N GLY A 832 -27.31 16.45 -132.90
CA GLY A 832 -27.52 16.92 -134.27
C GLY A 832 -29.00 17.30 -134.41
N GLY A 833 -29.31 18.59 -134.62
CA GLY A 833 -30.68 19.03 -134.92
C GLY A 833 -31.06 20.42 -134.40
N SER A 834 -30.79 21.45 -135.21
CA SER A 834 -31.48 22.76 -135.30
C SER A 834 -32.39 23.18 -134.11
N ALA A 835 -31.79 23.82 -133.09
CA ALA A 835 -32.54 24.47 -132.00
C ALA A 835 -31.84 25.71 -131.39
N ASP A 836 -31.10 26.49 -132.18
CA ASP A 836 -30.24 27.60 -131.72
C ASP A 836 -30.97 28.92 -131.33
N ALA A 837 -32.28 28.87 -131.07
CA ALA A 837 -33.01 29.99 -130.45
C ALA A 837 -33.50 29.69 -129.01
N ALA A 838 -33.37 28.44 -128.54
CA ALA A 838 -33.82 28.04 -127.19
C ALA A 838 -32.70 28.03 -126.12
N ALA A 839 -31.43 28.10 -126.53
CA ALA A 839 -30.28 28.04 -125.61
C ALA A 839 -30.11 29.32 -124.75
N THR A 840 -30.42 30.50 -125.31
CA THR A 840 -30.24 31.79 -124.62
C THR A 840 -31.27 32.04 -123.52
N GLN A 841 -32.45 31.41 -123.57
CA GLN A 841 -33.45 31.48 -122.49
C GLN A 841 -33.15 30.52 -121.32
N LYS A 842 -32.45 29.40 -121.57
CA LYS A 842 -32.01 28.48 -120.50
C LYS A 842 -30.89 29.08 -119.63
N GLY A 843 -29.97 29.85 -120.21
CA GLY A 843 -28.85 30.47 -119.46
C GLY A 843 -29.30 31.43 -118.35
N ILE A 844 -30.28 32.29 -118.62
CA ILE A 844 -30.76 33.27 -117.62
C ILE A 844 -31.53 32.59 -116.48
N HIS A 845 -32.32 31.55 -116.79
CA HIS A 845 -33.00 30.76 -115.77
C HIS A 845 -32.02 29.95 -114.90
N GLY A 846 -30.91 29.47 -115.47
CA GLY A 846 -29.82 28.85 -114.72
C GLY A 846 -29.18 29.81 -113.72
N TRP A 847 -28.76 30.99 -114.19
CA TRP A 847 -28.18 32.03 -113.33
C TRP A 847 -29.12 32.46 -112.19
N LEU A 848 -30.42 32.65 -112.48
CA LEU A 848 -31.40 33.02 -111.45
C LEU A 848 -31.53 31.95 -110.35
N LYS A 849 -31.39 30.67 -110.69
CA LYS A 849 -31.46 29.56 -109.73
C LYS A 849 -30.18 29.51 -108.88
N GLU A 850 -29.00 29.57 -109.51
CA GLU A 850 -27.71 29.59 -108.82
C GLU A 850 -27.58 30.80 -107.89
N ALA A 851 -28.00 31.99 -108.33
CA ALA A 851 -28.02 33.18 -107.50
C ALA A 851 -29.02 33.08 -106.34
N GLN A 852 -30.14 32.36 -106.51
CA GLN A 852 -31.08 32.08 -105.41
C GLN A 852 -30.51 31.07 -104.41
N ASP A 853 -29.82 30.03 -104.88
CA ASP A 853 -29.19 29.01 -104.04
C ASP A 853 -28.04 29.63 -103.23
N ALA A 854 -27.17 30.44 -103.88
CA ALA A 854 -26.12 31.22 -103.21
C ALA A 854 -26.71 32.20 -102.17
N LEU A 855 -27.87 32.78 -102.46
CA LEU A 855 -28.58 33.67 -101.53
C LEU A 855 -29.19 32.94 -100.34
N GLN A 856 -29.65 31.70 -100.53
CA GLN A 856 -30.11 30.86 -99.42
C GLN A 856 -28.92 30.42 -98.57
N GLU A 857 -27.83 29.97 -99.16
CA GLU A 857 -26.62 29.57 -98.44
C GLU A 857 -26.02 30.74 -97.64
N ALA A 858 -25.90 31.93 -98.25
CA ALA A 858 -25.44 33.14 -97.57
C ALA A 858 -26.32 33.53 -96.37
N LYS A 859 -27.64 33.33 -96.44
CA LYS A 859 -28.54 33.53 -95.29
C LYS A 859 -28.26 32.51 -94.17
N HIS A 860 -28.05 31.25 -94.51
CA HIS A 860 -27.78 30.20 -93.53
C HIS A 860 -26.40 30.37 -92.87
N CYS A 861 -25.42 30.90 -93.59
CA CYS A 861 -24.07 31.18 -93.07
C CYS A 861 -23.94 32.52 -92.33
N GLY A 862 -25.01 33.32 -92.25
CA GLY A 862 -25.02 34.61 -91.56
C GLY A 862 -24.16 35.68 -92.25
N VAL A 863 -24.14 35.71 -93.58
CA VAL A 863 -23.52 36.78 -94.37
C VAL A 863 -24.22 38.11 -94.08
N ALA A 864 -23.49 39.23 -94.20
CA ALA A 864 -24.00 40.56 -93.88
C ALA A 864 -25.34 40.85 -94.59
N PRO A 865 -26.35 41.37 -93.87
CA PRO A 865 -27.69 41.58 -94.42
C PRO A 865 -27.69 42.56 -95.60
N THR A 866 -26.76 43.52 -95.61
CA THR A 866 -26.57 44.47 -96.71
C THR A 866 -26.20 43.78 -98.03
N LEU A 867 -25.28 42.82 -98.01
CA LEU A 867 -24.92 42.02 -99.20
C LEU A 867 -26.10 41.16 -99.66
N ILE A 868 -26.83 40.55 -98.72
CA ILE A 868 -28.03 39.76 -99.01
C ILE A 868 -29.09 40.64 -99.69
N GLU A 869 -29.30 41.87 -99.22
CA GLU A 869 -30.23 42.82 -99.82
C GLU A 869 -29.81 43.28 -101.22
N GLN A 870 -28.52 43.55 -101.43
CA GLN A 870 -27.95 43.88 -102.73
C GLN A 870 -28.18 42.74 -103.74
N ALA A 871 -27.92 41.48 -103.35
CA ALA A 871 -28.19 40.32 -104.20
C ALA A 871 -29.68 40.17 -104.53
N LYS A 872 -30.58 40.33 -103.54
CA LYS A 872 -32.04 40.32 -103.78
C LYS A 872 -32.44 41.38 -104.79
N HIS A 873 -31.89 42.58 -104.68
CA HIS A 873 -32.20 43.68 -105.59
C HIS A 873 -31.75 43.36 -107.02
N LYS A 874 -30.54 42.84 -107.18
CA LYS A 874 -29.99 42.48 -108.50
C LYS A 874 -30.75 41.32 -109.17
N ILE A 875 -31.14 40.29 -108.39
CA ILE A 875 -32.02 39.21 -108.86
C ILE A 875 -33.37 39.76 -109.34
N ARG A 876 -33.96 40.72 -108.61
CA ARG A 876 -35.24 41.36 -109.00
C ARG A 876 -35.11 42.17 -110.28
N LEU A 877 -34.03 42.94 -110.44
CA LEU A 877 -33.74 43.71 -111.66
C LEU A 877 -33.61 42.77 -112.87
N LYS A 878 -32.79 41.72 -112.75
CA LYS A 878 -32.60 40.74 -113.83
C LYS A 878 -33.89 40.00 -114.20
N ARG A 879 -34.76 39.69 -113.23
CA ARG A 879 -36.10 39.14 -113.52
C ARG A 879 -36.97 40.12 -114.32
N ARG A 880 -36.96 41.42 -113.98
CA ARG A 880 -37.71 42.45 -114.71
C ARG A 880 -37.20 42.61 -116.13
N GLU A 881 -35.88 42.75 -116.32
CA GLU A 881 -35.25 42.83 -117.65
C GLU A 881 -35.62 41.63 -118.53
N CYS A 882 -35.56 40.42 -117.97
CA CYS A 882 -35.89 39.19 -118.70
C CYS A 882 -37.38 39.13 -119.08
N GLN A 883 -38.27 39.62 -118.21
CA GLN A 883 -39.70 39.72 -118.47
C GLN A 883 -40.02 40.76 -119.54
N GLU A 884 -39.40 41.94 -119.49
CA GLU A 884 -39.54 43.00 -120.50
C GLU A 884 -39.04 42.55 -121.87
N GLN A 885 -37.95 41.79 -121.93
CA GLN A 885 -37.45 41.18 -123.16
C GLN A 885 -38.43 40.13 -123.72
N LEU A 886 -38.96 39.26 -122.85
CA LEU A 886 -39.99 38.28 -123.26
C LEU A 886 -41.23 38.97 -123.81
N GLU A 887 -41.68 40.06 -123.18
CA GLU A 887 -42.82 40.85 -123.62
C GLU A 887 -42.54 41.59 -124.94
N ALA A 888 -41.34 42.17 -125.09
CA ALA A 888 -40.93 42.84 -126.33
C ALA A 888 -40.81 41.85 -127.50
N ASN A 889 -40.23 40.67 -127.27
CA ASN A 889 -40.14 39.59 -128.26
C ASN A 889 -41.52 39.05 -128.62
N LYS A 890 -42.40 38.80 -127.64
CA LYS A 890 -43.80 38.41 -127.89
C LYS A 890 -44.57 39.47 -128.67
N ALA A 891 -44.35 40.75 -128.37
CA ALA A 891 -44.98 41.86 -129.07
C ALA A 891 -44.48 41.98 -130.52
N LEU A 892 -43.18 41.78 -130.77
CA LEU A 892 -42.62 41.71 -132.12
C LEU A 892 -43.19 40.51 -132.89
N GLN A 893 -43.22 39.33 -132.27
CA GLN A 893 -43.75 38.11 -132.88
C GLN A 893 -45.24 38.24 -133.23
N LYS A 894 -46.06 38.85 -132.34
CA LYS A 894 -47.47 39.16 -132.60
C LYS A 894 -47.69 40.15 -133.75
N VAL A 895 -46.76 41.08 -133.97
CA VAL A 895 -46.85 42.06 -135.07
C VAL A 895 -46.39 41.43 -136.38
N LEU A 896 -45.33 40.61 -136.36
CA LEU A 896 -44.86 39.86 -137.53
C LEU A 896 -45.87 38.81 -138.02
N SER A 897 -46.72 38.28 -137.14
CA SER A 897 -47.75 37.30 -137.52
C SER A 897 -48.97 37.89 -138.24
N LYS A 898 -49.07 39.23 -138.42
CA LYS A 898 -50.19 39.88 -139.13
C LYS A 898 -49.76 40.20 -140.58
N LYS A 899 -50.50 39.71 -141.58
CA LYS A 899 -50.15 39.83 -143.02
C LYS A 899 -50.04 41.28 -143.53
N ASP A 900 -50.84 42.20 -143.00
CA ASP A 900 -50.88 43.62 -143.44
C ASP A 900 -50.45 44.59 -142.33
N ALA A 901 -49.39 44.24 -141.58
CA ALA A 901 -48.87 45.14 -140.56
C ALA A 901 -48.11 46.32 -141.22
N PRO A 902 -48.44 47.59 -140.87
CA PRO A 902 -47.70 48.72 -141.40
C PRO A 902 -46.23 48.60 -141.02
N GLN A 903 -45.34 48.74 -142.01
CA GLN A 903 -43.89 48.55 -141.87
C GLN A 903 -43.29 49.39 -140.72
N GLN A 904 -43.87 50.56 -140.45
CA GLN A 904 -43.47 51.43 -139.33
C GLN A 904 -43.67 50.76 -137.96
N VAL A 905 -44.70 49.94 -137.76
CA VAL A 905 -44.99 49.25 -136.49
C VAL A 905 -44.05 48.06 -136.27
N VAL A 906 -43.76 47.31 -137.33
CA VAL A 906 -42.76 46.22 -137.30
C VAL A 906 -41.40 46.82 -136.93
N LEU A 907 -40.96 47.88 -137.63
CA LEU A 907 -39.69 48.55 -137.35
C LEU A 907 -39.64 49.13 -135.94
N ALA A 908 -40.73 49.71 -135.42
CA ALA A 908 -40.78 50.23 -134.05
C ALA A 908 -40.63 49.13 -133.00
N LYS A 909 -41.27 47.97 -133.18
CA LYS A 909 -41.14 46.82 -132.26
C LYS A 909 -39.79 46.14 -132.39
N MET A 910 -39.24 46.03 -133.61
CA MET A 910 -37.92 45.47 -133.85
C MET A 910 -36.84 46.36 -133.24
N ARG A 911 -36.94 47.68 -133.38
CA ARG A 911 -36.09 48.66 -132.69
C ARG A 911 -36.23 48.61 -131.17
N ARG A 912 -37.38 48.19 -130.63
CA ARG A 912 -37.56 48.00 -129.17
C ARG A 912 -36.85 46.74 -128.69
N VAL A 913 -36.96 45.62 -129.42
CA VAL A 913 -36.19 44.40 -129.13
C VAL A 913 -34.69 44.65 -129.29
N GLN A 914 -34.27 45.33 -130.37
CA GLN A 914 -32.88 45.70 -130.58
C GLN A 914 -32.35 46.64 -129.52
N ARG A 915 -33.14 47.60 -129.03
CA ARG A 915 -32.73 48.44 -127.88
C ARG A 915 -32.51 47.60 -126.62
N LEU A 916 -33.45 46.72 -126.28
CA LEU A 916 -33.32 45.83 -125.12
C LEU A 916 -32.23 44.76 -125.26
N GLN A 917 -31.80 44.44 -126.49
CA GLN A 917 -30.64 43.59 -126.78
C GLN A 917 -29.34 44.39 -126.77
N ALA A 918 -29.36 45.66 -127.21
CA ALA A 918 -28.20 46.55 -127.18
C ALA A 918 -27.84 46.97 -125.75
N ASP A 919 -28.86 47.22 -124.90
CA ASP A 919 -28.71 47.44 -123.46
C ASP A 919 -28.16 46.20 -122.72
N ARG A 920 -28.01 45.06 -123.40
CA ARG A 920 -27.40 43.83 -122.88
C ARG A 920 -25.94 43.66 -123.32
N SER A 921 -25.55 44.26 -124.45
CA SER A 921 -24.17 44.28 -124.95
C SER A 921 -23.33 45.44 -124.41
N LEU A 922 -23.95 46.33 -123.64
CA LEU A 922 -23.34 47.37 -122.81
C LEU A 922 -23.35 46.91 -121.35
#